data_AF-A0A0W0S607-F1
#
_entry.id   AF-A0A0W0S607-F1
#
_cell.length_a   1.000
_cell.length_b   1.000
_cell.length_c   1.000
_cell.angle_alpha   90.00
_cell.angle_beta   90.00
_cell.angle_gamma   90.00
#
_symmetry.space_group_name_H-M   'P 1'
#
loop_
_entity.id
_entity.type
_entity.pdbx_description
1 polymer ?
#
loop_
_entity_poly.entity_id
_entity_poly.type
_entity_poly.pdbx_seq_one_letter_code
_entity_poly.pdbx_strand_id
1 'polypeptide(L)'
;MKEFIQSSSSLTPLVQYVKEKGVSLKSSPAKEKASIRIEEELSDAQQKFKANRAATIIQRSYRAYKMKQKIRNNPYNSYLSMMDRMEVQRIPAHILFGRHIAEIRPTSKNQIKNPYIYSDARYHRDDDLSGTLLNSLIDSFNIDEPSRSTHDYVPVTLLDNTPVEDIISRYFPQPTQKTKPHPQVIKDTNHSIALIAIPHSYYRADEIKGILSICGLVASPWEIAINVKVPPFPLIGPEQLPALNNLPTTKEALLKSKLFNKLLLIAESRKYSTNKLAAGLRNLLIDLPELNQKAIQRIAIMLQVSCFFYDNNYPQFAFCLYTIIHEISLCLLEPKDTLDLENDFSRFMQETEKVLLQTLDLKKEQLTHTAFFASLAMSGTNAYVIAMHLAQKMKTEQNKKPKIKIYGANYYEFEFITKGTQKSDADVFIVCTGPTVTENGLIPGVDINRLINQEVISKKRTKPVTVIIDATSTLYKNLRLNPEVQSLVKEGKLSLIIHESIQKFGLLHTDQPQCGKVYGLCSKGSYAQEVLQELQQNAQNDFNNHVDLRIGAYISNTCCHILEEIKRQHFANGALLRNILIQAKLIEAGVISHPYMLSNPDELYFVSFDPEKSKQLEESTLKFIEQRDSFGHFCTTRSIISDFVDSDEIMQTRISVDASDTIDCLIQTSQLFLASCYKTEEILDIFLENARKSVLLSFDEQIISLGLINILVADVPCGSPMIRNRVEFFASISWVLEQCFLLKGRQYTANAQSYLQELQKEIIDIYQPQYRYNFMKSIHRLYRQGTPLNPNVLEQLKLSNKQLIDLPTNTLSFFNSYAAAVEKPALPHEKPQICDF
;
A
#
# COMPACT_ATOMS: atom_id res chain seq x y z
N MET A 1 -22.92 -10.14 -21.68
CA MET A 1 -22.34 -10.25 -20.32
C MET A 1 -23.43 -10.55 -19.32
N LYS A 2 -24.49 -9.73 -19.28
CA LYS A 2 -25.67 -9.95 -18.43
C LYS A 2 -26.21 -11.39 -18.47
N GLU A 3 -26.46 -11.92 -19.66
CA GLU A 3 -26.98 -13.29 -19.83
C GLU A 3 -26.06 -14.32 -19.14
N PHE A 4 -24.77 -14.37 -19.50
CA PHE A 4 -23.78 -15.22 -18.84
C PHE A 4 -23.73 -15.06 -17.31
N ILE A 5 -23.70 -13.82 -16.82
CA ILE A 5 -23.61 -13.53 -15.38
C ILE A 5 -24.85 -14.06 -14.64
N GLN A 6 -26.03 -13.96 -15.24
CA GLN A 6 -27.29 -14.34 -14.62
C GLN A 6 -27.64 -15.82 -14.81
N SER A 7 -27.21 -16.45 -15.90
CA SER A 7 -27.56 -17.83 -16.26
C SER A 7 -26.56 -18.87 -15.77
N SER A 8 -25.31 -18.48 -15.49
CA SER A 8 -24.27 -19.41 -15.05
C SER A 8 -24.43 -19.79 -13.58
N SER A 9 -24.73 -21.07 -13.31
CA SER A 9 -24.90 -21.58 -11.94
C SER A 9 -23.64 -21.40 -11.08
N SER A 10 -22.46 -21.55 -11.68
CA SER A 10 -21.17 -21.38 -11.00
C SER A 10 -20.95 -19.95 -10.49
N LEU A 11 -21.59 -18.94 -11.10
CA LEU A 11 -21.46 -17.54 -10.69
C LEU A 11 -22.45 -17.14 -9.60
N THR A 12 -23.42 -18.00 -9.27
CA THR A 12 -24.46 -17.68 -8.27
C THR A 12 -23.89 -17.19 -6.94
N PRO A 13 -22.86 -17.84 -6.34
CA PRO A 13 -22.25 -17.34 -5.09
C PRO A 13 -21.65 -15.95 -5.24
N LEU A 14 -20.92 -15.70 -6.34
CA LEU A 14 -20.29 -14.41 -6.62
C LEU A 14 -21.34 -13.31 -6.83
N VAL A 15 -22.35 -13.57 -7.66
CA VAL A 15 -23.41 -12.60 -7.97
C VAL A 15 -24.20 -12.24 -6.72
N GLN A 16 -24.61 -13.22 -5.93
CA GLN A 16 -25.34 -12.96 -4.68
C GLN A 16 -24.49 -12.14 -3.72
N TYR A 17 -23.22 -12.52 -3.54
CA TYR A 17 -22.32 -11.82 -2.63
C TYR A 17 -22.04 -10.38 -3.07
N VAL A 18 -21.77 -10.14 -4.35
CA VAL A 18 -21.58 -8.79 -4.92
C VAL A 18 -22.86 -7.96 -4.79
N LYS A 19 -24.04 -8.55 -4.94
CA LYS A 19 -25.31 -7.83 -4.71
C LYS A 19 -25.52 -7.44 -3.25
N GLU A 20 -25.18 -8.34 -2.32
CA GLU A 20 -25.33 -8.11 -0.87
C GLU A 20 -24.31 -7.12 -0.30
N LYS A 21 -23.05 -7.19 -0.77
CA LYS A 21 -21.93 -6.39 -0.26
C LYS A 21 -21.59 -5.19 -1.13
N GLY A 22 -22.00 -5.20 -2.40
CA GLY A 22 -21.81 -4.10 -3.34
C GLY A 22 -22.56 -2.88 -2.83
N VAL A 23 -21.81 -1.90 -2.30
CA VAL A 23 -22.35 -0.63 -1.84
C VAL A 23 -23.21 -0.06 -2.96
N SER A 24 -24.53 -0.01 -2.77
CA SER A 24 -25.43 0.66 -3.70
C SER A 24 -24.97 2.11 -3.80
N LEU A 25 -24.29 2.48 -4.89
CA LEU A 25 -23.98 3.86 -5.21
C LEU A 25 -25.33 4.59 -5.31
N LYS A 26 -25.79 5.20 -4.21
CA LYS A 26 -26.88 6.16 -4.18
C LYS A 26 -26.39 7.44 -4.86
N SER A 27 -26.14 7.35 -6.16
CA SER A 27 -26.04 8.47 -7.07
C SER A 27 -25.75 7.87 -8.44
N SER A 28 -26.81 7.63 -9.20
CA SER A 28 -26.69 7.79 -10.64
C SER A 28 -26.06 9.17 -10.86
N PRO A 29 -24.94 9.31 -11.61
CA PRO A 29 -24.80 10.54 -12.34
C PRO A 29 -26.02 10.53 -13.26
N ALA A 30 -26.99 11.39 -12.97
CA ALA A 30 -28.00 11.70 -13.96
C ALA A 30 -27.20 11.99 -15.24
N LYS A 31 -27.49 11.29 -16.34
CA LYS A 31 -27.20 11.88 -17.64
C LYS A 31 -27.91 13.22 -17.55
N GLU A 32 -27.17 14.30 -17.31
CA GLU A 32 -27.71 15.65 -17.40
C GLU A 32 -28.33 15.67 -18.79
N LYS A 33 -29.67 15.60 -18.84
CA LYS A 33 -30.40 16.02 -20.01
C LYS A 33 -29.96 17.47 -20.12
N ALA A 34 -29.11 17.75 -21.11
CA ALA A 34 -28.69 19.09 -21.41
C ALA A 34 -29.95 19.93 -21.51
N SER A 35 -30.26 20.69 -20.46
CA SER A 35 -31.30 21.68 -20.50
C SER A 35 -30.84 22.63 -21.59
N ILE A 36 -31.62 22.74 -22.67
CA ILE A 36 -31.43 23.76 -23.69
C ILE A 36 -31.61 25.09 -22.96
N ARG A 37 -30.50 25.62 -22.43
CA ARG A 37 -30.43 26.99 -21.99
C ARG A 37 -30.40 27.80 -23.27
N ILE A 38 -31.42 28.64 -23.44
CA ILE A 38 -31.39 29.70 -24.44
C ILE A 38 -30.17 30.55 -24.07
N GLU A 39 -29.08 30.41 -24.83
CA GLU A 39 -27.86 31.18 -24.62
C GLU A 39 -28.17 32.62 -25.03
N GLU A 40 -28.25 33.53 -24.06
CA GLU A 40 -28.21 34.96 -24.34
C GLU A 40 -26.93 35.28 -25.12
N GLU A 41 -27.05 36.06 -26.20
CA GLU A 41 -25.90 36.49 -27.00
C GLU A 41 -24.93 37.28 -26.14
N LEU A 42 -23.76 36.69 -25.91
CA LEU A 42 -22.67 37.32 -25.18
C LEU A 42 -22.03 38.38 -26.07
N SER A 43 -21.67 39.53 -25.49
CA SER A 43 -20.90 40.55 -26.21
C SER A 43 -19.53 40.03 -26.66
N ASP A 44 -18.94 40.60 -27.71
CA ASP A 44 -17.63 40.21 -28.24
C ASP A 44 -16.53 40.19 -27.17
N ALA A 45 -16.59 41.11 -26.20
CA ALA A 45 -15.66 41.16 -25.07
C ALA A 45 -15.84 39.97 -24.12
N GLN A 46 -17.09 39.58 -23.84
CA GLN A 46 -17.41 38.41 -23.03
C GLN A 46 -17.06 37.10 -23.75
N GLN A 47 -17.26 37.03 -25.06
CA GLN A 47 -16.86 35.89 -25.89
C GLN A 47 -15.34 35.75 -25.92
N LYS A 48 -14.59 36.82 -26.18
CA LYS A 48 -13.11 36.82 -26.14
C LYS A 48 -12.58 36.45 -24.76
N PHE A 49 -13.17 36.97 -23.69
CA PHE A 49 -12.82 36.61 -22.31
C PHE A 49 -13.07 35.12 -22.03
N LYS A 50 -14.24 34.59 -22.40
CA LYS A 50 -14.56 33.16 -22.27
C LYS A 50 -13.64 32.28 -23.11
N ALA A 51 -13.36 32.66 -24.36
CA ALA A 51 -12.46 31.93 -25.24
C ALA A 51 -11.03 31.89 -24.70
N ASN A 52 -10.49 33.03 -24.25
CA ASN A 52 -9.17 33.10 -23.63
C ASN A 52 -9.09 32.26 -22.35
N ARG A 53 -10.14 32.32 -21.52
CA ARG A 53 -10.24 31.50 -20.31
C ARG A 53 -10.32 30.00 -20.64
N ALA A 54 -11.10 29.61 -21.65
CA ALA A 54 -11.21 28.22 -22.10
C ALA A 54 -9.88 27.72 -22.66
N ALA A 55 -9.21 28.50 -23.52
CA ALA A 55 -7.89 28.20 -24.05
C ALA A 55 -6.86 28.01 -22.91
N THR A 56 -6.87 28.88 -21.90
CA THR A 56 -6.01 28.76 -20.72
C THR A 56 -6.25 27.46 -19.95
N ILE A 57 -7.53 27.09 -19.75
CA ILE A 57 -7.90 25.84 -19.06
C ILE A 57 -7.45 24.62 -19.85
N ILE A 58 -7.66 24.62 -21.17
CA ILE A 58 -7.27 23.52 -22.07
C ILE A 58 -5.75 23.38 -22.08
N GLN A 59 -5.01 24.47 -22.26
CA GLN A 59 -3.53 24.45 -22.25
C GLN A 59 -2.97 23.97 -20.91
N ARG A 60 -3.53 24.43 -19.78
CA ARG A 60 -3.12 23.97 -18.45
C ARG A 60 -3.37 22.47 -18.28
N SER A 61 -4.55 22.00 -18.68
CA SER A 61 -4.92 20.58 -18.59
C SER A 61 -4.03 19.71 -19.48
N TYR A 62 -3.72 20.18 -20.68
CA TYR A 62 -2.82 19.49 -21.61
C TYR A 62 -1.38 19.41 -21.07
N ARG A 63 -0.84 20.50 -20.50
CA ARG A 63 0.49 20.49 -19.87
C ARG A 63 0.55 19.56 -18.67
N ALA A 64 -0.48 19.56 -17.82
CA ALA A 64 -0.60 18.63 -16.70
C ALA A 64 -0.69 17.17 -17.17
N TYR A 65 -1.42 16.91 -18.25
CA TYR A 65 -1.47 15.59 -18.89
C TYR A 65 -0.10 15.16 -19.43
N LYS A 66 0.66 16.07 -20.06
CA LYS A 66 2.03 15.78 -20.51
C LYS A 66 2.97 15.50 -19.34
N MET A 67 2.86 16.25 -18.25
CA MET A 67 3.61 15.99 -17.02
C MET A 67 3.28 14.61 -16.45
N LYS A 68 1.98 14.27 -16.32
CA LYS A 68 1.52 12.93 -15.93
C LYS A 68 2.16 11.83 -16.77
N GLN A 69 2.18 11.99 -18.10
CA GLN A 69 2.75 10.98 -19.01
C GLN A 69 4.27 10.84 -18.81
N LYS A 70 5.01 11.94 -18.60
CA LYS A 70 6.44 11.91 -18.28
C LYS A 70 6.71 11.13 -16.98
N ILE A 71 6.02 11.51 -15.91
CA ILE A 71 6.14 10.84 -14.60
C ILE A 71 5.79 9.35 -14.70
N ARG A 72 4.71 8.98 -15.42
CA ARG A 72 4.32 7.58 -15.58
C ARG A 72 5.37 6.75 -16.33
N ASN A 73 5.98 7.32 -17.37
CA ASN A 73 6.91 6.58 -18.22
C ASN A 73 8.30 6.43 -17.62
N ASN A 74 8.75 7.44 -16.88
CA ASN A 74 10.05 7.43 -16.21
C ASN A 74 9.96 8.24 -14.91
N PRO A 75 9.39 7.64 -13.85
CA PRO A 75 9.14 8.34 -12.60
C PRO A 75 10.43 8.85 -11.96
N TYR A 76 11.47 8.02 -11.95
CA TYR A 76 12.78 8.34 -11.36
C TYR A 76 13.42 9.57 -12.00
N ASN A 77 13.67 9.55 -13.31
CA ASN A 77 14.28 10.70 -13.99
C ASN A 77 13.38 11.93 -13.97
N SER A 78 12.06 11.75 -14.13
CA SER A 78 11.13 12.87 -14.19
C SER A 78 11.10 13.64 -12.86
N TYR A 79 11.08 12.94 -11.73
CA TYR A 79 11.13 13.56 -10.41
C TYR A 79 12.46 14.28 -10.18
N LEU A 80 13.59 13.61 -10.38
CA LEU A 80 14.92 14.18 -10.15
C LEU A 80 15.24 15.36 -11.08
N SER A 81 14.61 15.42 -12.25
CA SER A 81 14.70 16.56 -13.18
C SER A 81 14.00 17.82 -12.67
N MET A 82 13.12 17.71 -11.66
CA MET A 82 12.49 18.85 -11.00
C MET A 82 13.38 19.45 -9.89
N MET A 83 14.47 18.77 -9.50
CA MET A 83 15.42 19.27 -8.52
C MET A 83 16.57 19.98 -9.23
N ASP A 84 16.98 21.12 -8.69
CA ASP A 84 18.11 21.87 -9.22
C ASP A 84 19.44 21.15 -8.95
N ARG A 85 20.47 21.41 -9.76
CA ARG A 85 21.76 20.74 -9.60
C ARG A 85 22.48 21.10 -8.29
N MET A 86 22.16 22.27 -7.75
CA MET A 86 22.77 22.82 -6.54
C MET A 86 21.96 22.54 -5.27
N GLU A 87 20.81 21.88 -5.35
CA GLU A 87 20.03 21.53 -4.15
C GLU A 87 20.78 20.45 -3.35
N VAL A 88 21.02 20.70 -2.05
CA VAL A 88 21.70 19.76 -1.14
C VAL A 88 20.93 18.45 -1.04
N GLN A 89 19.60 18.52 -1.07
CA GLN A 89 18.69 17.38 -1.05
C GLN A 89 18.78 16.50 -2.30
N ARG A 90 19.47 16.94 -3.37
CA ARG A 90 19.54 16.20 -4.64
C ARG A 90 20.20 14.83 -4.47
N ILE A 91 21.29 14.74 -3.71
CA ILE A 91 22.01 13.47 -3.50
C ILE A 91 21.16 12.44 -2.75
N PRO A 92 20.61 12.74 -1.56
CA PRO A 92 19.74 11.80 -0.87
C PRO A 92 18.50 11.47 -1.71
N ALA A 93 17.94 12.41 -2.47
CA ALA A 93 16.84 12.13 -3.39
C ALA A 93 17.21 11.11 -4.48
N HIS A 94 18.42 11.15 -5.05
CA HIS A 94 18.89 10.14 -5.99
C HIS A 94 18.96 8.76 -5.33
N ILE A 95 19.55 8.68 -4.14
CA ILE A 95 19.70 7.40 -3.45
C ILE A 95 18.33 6.81 -3.08
N LEU A 96 17.39 7.63 -2.63
CA LEU A 96 16.18 7.19 -1.92
C LEU A 96 14.90 7.18 -2.74
N PHE A 97 14.79 8.01 -3.79
CA PHE A 97 13.57 8.04 -4.59
C PHE A 97 13.41 6.75 -5.37
N GLY A 98 12.25 6.11 -5.26
CA GLY A 98 12.04 4.76 -5.75
C GLY A 98 12.72 3.66 -4.95
N ARG A 99 13.11 3.88 -3.69
CA ARG A 99 13.39 2.81 -2.73
C ARG A 99 12.16 2.52 -1.89
N HIS A 100 11.24 1.73 -2.43
CA HIS A 100 10.14 1.13 -1.67
C HIS A 100 10.02 -0.35 -2.00
N ILE A 101 9.32 -1.12 -1.18
CA ILE A 101 9.35 -2.59 -1.27
C ILE A 101 8.94 -3.17 -2.63
N ALA A 102 8.00 -2.54 -3.33
CA ALA A 102 7.59 -3.00 -4.66
C ALA A 102 8.73 -2.98 -5.70
N GLU A 103 9.87 -2.36 -5.39
CA GLU A 103 11.00 -2.14 -6.30
C GLU A 103 12.04 -3.25 -6.26
N ILE A 104 12.05 -3.99 -5.15
CA ILE A 104 12.99 -5.06 -4.87
C ILE A 104 12.71 -6.29 -5.76
N ARG A 105 11.49 -6.42 -6.30
CA ARG A 105 11.11 -7.54 -7.17
C ARG A 105 10.98 -7.10 -8.63
N PRO A 106 11.69 -7.73 -9.59
CA PRO A 106 11.68 -7.34 -11.01
C PRO A 106 10.30 -7.38 -11.69
N THR A 107 9.33 -8.07 -11.10
CA THR A 107 8.01 -8.32 -11.70
C THR A 107 6.95 -7.27 -11.31
N SER A 108 7.30 -6.26 -10.52
CA SER A 108 6.34 -5.22 -10.11
C SER A 108 5.95 -4.30 -11.27
N LYS A 109 4.63 -4.13 -11.49
CA LYS A 109 4.10 -3.29 -12.58
C LYS A 109 4.35 -1.79 -12.39
N ASN A 110 4.59 -1.36 -11.15
CA ASN A 110 4.80 0.05 -10.81
C ASN A 110 6.26 0.35 -10.47
N GLN A 111 7.19 -0.52 -10.87
CA GLN A 111 8.62 -0.41 -10.56
C GLN A 111 9.24 0.90 -11.09
N ILE A 112 9.68 1.75 -10.17
CA ILE A 112 10.63 2.86 -10.30
C ILE A 112 12.06 2.32 -10.33
N LYS A 113 12.62 2.17 -11.52
CA LYS A 113 14.03 1.76 -11.70
C LYS A 113 15.02 2.77 -11.08
N ASN A 114 15.38 2.56 -9.82
CA ASN A 114 16.42 3.29 -9.12
C ASN A 114 17.77 2.54 -9.28
N PRO A 115 18.81 3.16 -9.86
CA PRO A 115 20.10 2.52 -10.13
C PRO A 115 20.90 2.17 -8.87
N TYR A 116 20.52 2.69 -7.71
CA TYR A 116 21.15 2.38 -6.43
C TYR A 116 20.56 1.14 -5.77
N ILE A 117 19.46 0.58 -6.26
CA ILE A 117 18.91 -0.69 -5.78
C ILE A 117 19.60 -1.82 -6.56
N TYR A 118 20.37 -2.66 -5.87
CA TYR A 118 21.00 -3.83 -6.49
C TYR A 118 19.99 -4.98 -6.62
N SER A 119 20.30 -5.96 -7.48
CA SER A 119 19.39 -7.06 -7.86
C SER A 119 18.89 -7.91 -6.69
N ASP A 120 19.72 -8.05 -5.67
CA ASP A 120 19.52 -8.99 -4.57
C ASP A 120 19.13 -8.29 -3.25
N ALA A 121 18.76 -7.00 -3.33
CA ALA A 121 18.34 -6.24 -2.16
C ALA A 121 17.19 -6.97 -1.44
N ARG A 122 17.21 -6.97 -0.11
CA ARG A 122 16.16 -7.60 0.70
C ARG A 122 15.23 -6.57 1.32
N TYR A 123 14.13 -7.08 1.88
CA TYR A 123 13.03 -6.33 2.46
C TYR A 123 13.46 -5.17 3.39
N HIS A 124 13.16 -3.92 2.99
CA HIS A 124 13.45 -2.62 3.66
C HIS A 124 14.90 -2.33 4.04
N ARG A 125 15.79 -3.31 4.00
CA ARG A 125 17.16 -3.24 4.48
C ARG A 125 18.07 -3.62 3.32
N ASP A 126 19.14 -2.87 3.12
CA ASP A 126 20.25 -3.33 2.26
C ASP A 126 21.00 -4.47 2.98
N ASP A 127 20.28 -5.52 3.41
CA ASP A 127 20.78 -6.63 4.23
C ASP A 127 21.82 -7.48 3.49
N ASP A 128 21.87 -7.44 2.16
CA ASP A 128 22.90 -8.12 1.36
C ASP A 128 24.19 -7.30 1.21
N LEU A 129 24.30 -6.16 1.94
CA LEU A 129 25.56 -5.46 2.26
C LEU A 129 26.54 -5.36 1.08
N SER A 130 26.07 -4.86 -0.06
CA SER A 130 26.88 -4.83 -1.27
C SER A 130 26.48 -3.69 -2.22
N GLY A 131 27.30 -3.49 -3.25
CA GLY A 131 27.06 -2.51 -4.31
C GLY A 131 27.68 -1.14 -4.05
N THR A 132 27.49 -0.23 -5.01
CA THR A 132 28.16 1.07 -5.05
C THR A 132 27.83 1.94 -3.84
N LEU A 133 26.61 1.87 -3.31
CA LEU A 133 26.21 2.67 -2.16
C LEU A 133 26.99 2.30 -0.89
N LEU A 134 27.15 1.00 -0.60
CA LEU A 134 27.94 0.55 0.55
C LEU A 134 29.42 0.91 0.39
N ASN A 135 29.98 0.76 -0.81
CA ASN A 135 31.37 1.15 -1.07
C ASN A 135 31.60 2.64 -0.78
N SER A 136 30.71 3.51 -1.25
CA SER A 136 30.76 4.95 -0.96
C SER A 136 30.58 5.26 0.53
N LEU A 137 29.83 4.44 1.26
CA LEU A 137 29.73 4.56 2.72
C LEU A 137 31.04 4.17 3.39
N ILE A 138 31.64 3.04 3.03
CA ILE A 138 32.93 2.57 3.57
C ILE A 138 34.04 3.60 3.28
N ASP A 139 34.05 4.21 2.09
CA ASP A 139 34.91 5.34 1.74
C ASP A 139 34.75 6.51 2.74
N SER A 140 33.51 6.81 3.12
CA SER A 140 33.19 7.90 4.06
C SER A 140 33.73 7.65 5.48
N PHE A 141 34.00 6.39 5.84
CA PHE A 141 34.64 5.98 7.10
C PHE A 141 36.18 5.94 7.01
N ASN A 142 36.78 6.31 5.88
CA ASN A 142 38.24 6.29 5.65
C ASN A 142 38.90 4.92 5.87
N ILE A 143 38.18 3.82 5.58
CA ILE A 143 38.72 2.47 5.69
C ILE A 143 39.62 2.18 4.48
N ASP A 144 40.84 1.71 4.73
CA ASP A 144 41.85 1.42 3.72
C ASP A 144 41.59 0.10 2.95
N GLU A 145 42.12 0.01 1.73
CA GLU A 145 41.93 -1.16 0.84
C GLU A 145 42.34 -2.51 1.45
N PRO A 146 43.47 -2.64 2.18
CA PRO A 146 43.81 -3.89 2.85
C PRO A 146 42.72 -4.39 3.82
N SER A 147 42.13 -3.49 4.61
CA SER A 147 41.04 -3.84 5.53
C SER A 147 39.78 -4.26 4.77
N ARG A 148 39.45 -3.58 3.67
CA ARG A 148 38.31 -3.93 2.80
C ARG A 148 38.38 -5.33 2.24
N SER A 149 39.58 -5.77 1.87
CA SER A 149 39.78 -7.10 1.28
C SER A 149 39.67 -8.26 2.28
N THR A 150 39.62 -7.97 3.59
CA THR A 150 39.71 -8.98 4.66
C THR A 150 38.46 -9.04 5.56
N HIS A 151 37.53 -8.11 5.39
CA HIS A 151 36.34 -7.98 6.23
C HIS A 151 35.08 -7.71 5.41
N ASP A 152 33.97 -8.25 5.88
CA ASP A 152 32.64 -7.78 5.55
C ASP A 152 32.27 -6.60 6.46
N TYR A 153 31.52 -5.62 5.93
CA TYR A 153 31.08 -4.45 6.71
C TYR A 153 29.55 -4.38 6.76
N VAL A 154 29.01 -4.36 7.98
CA VAL A 154 27.57 -4.18 8.23
C VAL A 154 27.34 -2.77 8.78
N PRO A 155 26.63 -1.86 8.08
CA PRO A 155 26.25 -0.59 8.65
C PRO A 155 25.13 -0.79 9.66
N VAL A 156 25.30 -0.21 10.85
CA VAL A 156 24.38 -0.32 11.97
C VAL A 156 24.07 1.03 12.56
N THR A 157 22.80 1.28 12.88
CA THR A 157 22.37 2.52 13.51
C THR A 157 22.86 2.58 14.96
N LEU A 158 23.44 3.71 15.38
CA LEU A 158 23.86 3.92 16.76
C LEU A 158 22.67 4.41 17.59
N LEU A 159 22.13 3.56 18.45
CA LEU A 159 20.96 3.84 19.28
C LEU A 159 21.30 3.79 20.78
N ASP A 160 20.79 4.75 21.55
CA ASP A 160 20.95 4.81 23.00
C ASP A 160 20.01 3.80 23.71
N ASN A 161 18.79 3.59 23.19
CA ASN A 161 17.87 2.58 23.76
C ASN A 161 18.24 1.13 23.40
N THR A 162 19.01 0.96 22.33
CA THR A 162 19.46 -0.36 21.86
C THR A 162 20.92 -0.30 21.42
N PRO A 163 21.87 -0.13 22.36
CA PRO A 163 23.28 -0.02 22.03
C PRO A 163 23.76 -1.27 21.30
N VAL A 164 24.46 -1.09 20.18
CA VAL A 164 24.95 -2.22 19.38
C VAL A 164 25.99 -3.05 20.15
N GLU A 165 26.74 -2.42 21.05
CA GLU A 165 27.67 -3.08 21.96
C GLU A 165 26.99 -4.10 22.87
N ASP A 166 25.79 -3.79 23.37
CA ASP A 166 25.02 -4.68 24.24
C ASP A 166 24.53 -5.91 23.46
N ILE A 167 24.14 -5.73 22.20
CA ILE A 167 23.75 -6.82 21.31
C ILE A 167 24.97 -7.71 20.98
N ILE A 168 26.09 -7.11 20.57
CA ILE A 168 27.30 -7.87 20.23
C ILE A 168 27.81 -8.63 21.46
N SER A 169 27.93 -7.99 22.62
CA SER A 169 28.43 -8.65 23.83
C SER A 169 27.53 -9.80 24.31
N ARG A 170 26.21 -9.69 24.09
CA ARG A 170 25.24 -10.71 24.47
C ARG A 170 25.26 -11.94 23.57
N TYR A 171 25.34 -11.77 22.25
CA TYR A 171 25.22 -12.86 21.29
C TYR A 171 26.57 -13.37 20.74
N PHE A 172 27.59 -12.52 20.78
CA PHE A 172 28.94 -12.74 20.24
C PHE A 172 30.01 -12.28 21.24
N PRO A 173 30.11 -12.91 22.42
CA PRO A 173 31.07 -12.51 23.44
C PRO A 173 32.51 -12.71 22.96
N GLN A 174 33.40 -11.81 23.37
CA GLN A 174 34.82 -11.89 22.99
C GLN A 174 35.41 -13.24 23.42
N PRO A 175 36.20 -13.89 22.55
CA PRO A 175 36.86 -15.14 22.89
C PRO A 175 37.87 -14.91 24.01
N THR A 176 38.00 -15.90 24.89
CA THR A 176 38.99 -15.93 25.98
C THR A 176 40.44 -15.86 25.49
N GLN A 177 40.69 -16.11 24.19
CA GLN A 177 41.99 -15.97 23.53
C GLN A 177 41.99 -14.73 22.62
N LYS A 178 42.85 -13.75 22.92
CA LYS A 178 43.01 -12.49 22.15
C LYS A 178 43.44 -12.67 20.68
N THR A 179 43.85 -13.87 20.27
CA THR A 179 44.40 -14.15 18.94
C THR A 179 43.34 -14.60 17.92
N LYS A 180 42.10 -14.87 18.34
CA LYS A 180 41.05 -15.25 17.40
C LYS A 180 40.45 -14.01 16.73
N PRO A 181 40.23 -14.04 15.40
CA PRO A 181 39.57 -12.94 14.69
C PRO A 181 38.19 -12.70 15.29
N HIS A 182 37.87 -11.44 15.60
CA HIS A 182 36.62 -11.03 16.22
C HIS A 182 36.03 -9.82 15.50
N PRO A 183 34.70 -9.75 15.34
CA PRO A 183 34.03 -8.54 14.89
C PRO A 183 34.39 -7.31 15.71
N GLN A 184 34.55 -6.16 15.03
CA GLN A 184 34.84 -4.87 15.65
C GLN A 184 33.81 -3.82 15.24
N VAL A 185 33.45 -2.94 16.18
CA VAL A 185 32.57 -1.79 15.91
C VAL A 185 33.44 -0.58 15.61
N ILE A 186 33.30 -0.03 14.40
CA ILE A 186 33.98 1.17 13.94
C ILE A 186 32.98 2.34 14.06
N LYS A 187 33.28 3.30 14.94
CA LYS A 187 32.50 4.52 15.14
C LYS A 187 33.28 5.73 14.64
N ASP A 188 32.55 6.73 14.13
CA ASP A 188 33.08 8.03 13.74
C ASP A 188 32.07 9.09 14.24
N THR A 189 32.56 10.15 14.88
CA THR A 189 31.74 11.21 15.46
C THR A 189 30.97 12.02 14.42
N ASN A 190 31.34 11.93 13.15
CA ASN A 190 30.68 12.60 12.03
C ASN A 190 29.57 11.76 11.39
N HIS A 191 29.25 10.60 11.96
CA HIS A 191 28.24 9.69 11.42
C HIS A 191 27.22 9.28 12.50
N SER A 192 25.94 9.19 12.13
CA SER A 192 24.87 8.66 12.99
C SER A 192 24.87 7.13 13.06
N ILE A 193 25.70 6.48 12.24
CA ILE A 193 25.83 5.03 12.14
C ILE A 193 27.26 4.59 12.45
N ALA A 194 27.42 3.29 12.69
CA ALA A 194 28.71 2.61 12.80
C ALA A 194 28.82 1.51 11.74
N LEU A 195 30.04 1.00 11.55
CA LEU A 195 30.29 -0.19 10.75
C LEU A 195 30.75 -1.33 11.65
N ILE A 196 30.12 -2.49 11.53
CA ILE A 196 30.63 -3.73 12.13
C ILE A 196 31.52 -4.41 11.10
N ALA A 197 32.82 -4.43 11.36
CA ALA A 197 33.80 -5.13 10.55
C ALA A 197 33.87 -6.60 11.00
N ILE A 198 33.44 -7.53 10.15
CA ILE A 198 33.43 -8.97 10.40
C ILE A 198 34.57 -9.61 9.58
N PRO A 199 35.61 -10.18 10.20
CA PRO A 199 36.68 -10.82 9.45
C PRO A 199 36.16 -11.98 8.61
N HIS A 200 36.62 -12.15 7.36
CA HIS A 200 36.22 -13.28 6.50
C HIS A 200 36.52 -14.66 7.12
N SER A 201 37.47 -14.71 8.05
CA SER A 201 37.84 -15.92 8.80
C SER A 201 36.95 -16.21 10.01
N TYR A 202 35.94 -15.35 10.29
CA TYR A 202 35.07 -15.52 11.45
C TYR A 202 33.97 -16.55 11.19
N TYR A 203 34.02 -17.66 11.93
CA TYR A 203 33.16 -18.84 11.73
C TYR A 203 31.65 -18.64 11.98
N ARG A 204 31.20 -17.51 12.55
CA ARG A 204 29.77 -17.18 12.79
C ARG A 204 29.33 -15.90 12.07
N ALA A 205 29.96 -15.57 10.94
CA ALA A 205 29.68 -14.33 10.21
C ALA A 205 28.20 -14.18 9.85
N ASP A 206 27.58 -15.23 9.31
CA ASP A 206 26.16 -15.21 8.91
C ASP A 206 25.22 -15.06 10.10
N GLU A 207 25.56 -15.68 11.24
CA GLU A 207 24.75 -15.57 12.45
C GLU A 207 24.77 -14.14 13.01
N ILE A 208 25.92 -13.44 12.94
CA ILE A 208 26.01 -12.03 13.31
C ILE A 208 25.09 -11.17 12.44
N LYS A 209 25.22 -11.31 11.12
CA LYS A 209 24.38 -10.57 10.17
C LYS A 209 22.89 -10.85 10.42
N GLY A 210 22.54 -12.11 10.65
CA GLY A 210 21.18 -12.54 11.01
C GLY A 210 20.64 -11.88 12.28
N ILE A 211 21.41 -11.89 13.38
CA ILE A 211 20.99 -11.28 14.65
C ILE A 211 20.88 -9.76 14.55
N LEU A 212 21.80 -9.08 13.86
CA LEU A 212 21.73 -7.63 13.67
C LEU A 212 20.49 -7.24 12.86
N SER A 213 20.17 -8.00 11.81
CA SER A 213 18.94 -7.80 11.05
C SER A 213 17.72 -8.08 11.94
N ILE A 214 17.64 -9.23 12.63
CA ILE A 214 16.51 -9.56 13.51
C ILE A 214 16.28 -8.49 14.59
N CYS A 215 17.34 -7.99 15.23
CA CYS A 215 17.25 -6.89 16.22
C CYS A 215 16.88 -5.53 15.62
N GLY A 216 16.86 -5.41 14.29
CA GLY A 216 16.51 -4.20 13.57
C GLY A 216 17.54 -3.09 13.71
N LEU A 217 18.82 -3.46 13.78
CA LEU A 217 19.94 -2.53 13.92
C LEU A 217 20.64 -2.19 12.61
N VAL A 218 20.44 -2.99 11.55
CA VAL A 218 21.00 -2.69 10.22
C VAL A 218 20.47 -1.34 9.76
N ALA A 219 21.40 -0.45 9.40
CA ALA A 219 21.07 0.92 9.02
C ALA A 219 20.10 0.93 7.83
N SER A 220 19.12 1.81 7.89
CA SER A 220 18.17 2.01 6.79
C SER A 220 18.86 2.66 5.58
N PRO A 221 18.26 2.60 4.38
CA PRO A 221 18.72 3.38 3.26
C PRO A 221 18.82 4.89 3.55
N TRP A 222 17.92 5.45 4.37
CA TRP A 222 17.98 6.86 4.79
C TRP A 222 19.23 7.14 5.61
N GLU A 223 19.49 6.31 6.62
CA GLU A 223 20.68 6.43 7.46
C GLU A 223 21.95 6.25 6.62
N ILE A 224 21.97 5.32 5.68
CA ILE A 224 23.12 5.20 4.75
C ILE A 224 23.26 6.46 3.89
N ALA A 225 22.17 6.96 3.29
CA ALA A 225 22.21 8.08 2.36
C ALA A 225 22.73 9.38 2.98
N ILE A 226 22.40 9.66 4.26
CA ILE A 226 22.88 10.86 4.96
C ILE A 226 24.33 10.75 5.43
N ASN A 227 24.84 9.52 5.55
CA ASN A 227 26.20 9.24 6.01
C ASN A 227 27.20 9.03 4.85
N VAL A 228 26.73 8.97 3.60
CA VAL A 228 27.59 8.95 2.40
C VAL A 228 28.04 10.37 2.04
N LYS A 229 29.32 10.67 2.21
CA LYS A 229 29.91 11.99 1.93
C LYS A 229 30.41 12.16 0.49
N VAL A 230 30.80 11.06 -0.14
CA VAL A 230 31.25 11.04 -1.54
C VAL A 230 30.16 10.40 -2.40
N PRO A 231 29.47 11.16 -3.26
CA PRO A 231 28.36 10.61 -4.02
C PRO A 231 28.83 9.59 -5.06
N PRO A 232 28.08 8.48 -5.25
CA PRO A 232 28.34 7.54 -6.33
C PRO A 232 28.01 8.18 -7.70
N PHE A 233 29.04 8.49 -8.49
CA PHE A 233 28.92 9.12 -9.81
C PHE A 233 28.59 8.11 -10.94
N PRO A 234 27.85 8.52 -12.00
CA PRO A 234 27.34 9.86 -12.28
C PRO A 234 25.85 10.08 -11.90
N LEU A 235 25.54 11.26 -11.35
CA LEU A 235 24.17 11.70 -11.12
C LEU A 235 23.43 11.92 -12.45
N ILE A 236 22.12 11.63 -12.48
CA ILE A 236 21.33 11.75 -13.71
C ILE A 236 21.17 13.23 -14.08
N GLY A 237 21.42 13.53 -15.36
CA GLY A 237 21.22 14.85 -15.94
C GLY A 237 19.72 15.18 -16.06
N PRO A 238 19.30 16.43 -15.77
CA PRO A 238 17.91 16.81 -15.85
C PRO A 238 17.35 16.69 -17.28
N GLU A 239 16.20 16.05 -17.42
CA GLU A 239 15.40 16.04 -18.64
C GLU A 239 14.54 17.31 -18.75
N GLN A 240 14.19 17.70 -19.97
CA GLN A 240 13.25 18.81 -20.18
C GLN A 240 11.82 18.41 -19.78
N LEU A 241 11.27 19.14 -18.80
CA LEU A 241 9.91 18.93 -18.31
C LEU A 241 8.94 19.99 -18.86
N PRO A 242 7.64 19.66 -19.03
CA PRO A 242 6.63 20.65 -19.40
C PRO A 242 6.50 21.75 -18.33
N ALA A 243 6.64 23.01 -18.73
CA ALA A 243 6.48 24.14 -17.82
C ALA A 243 5.03 24.26 -17.30
N LEU A 244 4.85 24.20 -15.99
CA LEU A 244 3.59 24.47 -15.31
C LEU A 244 3.65 25.87 -14.70
N ASN A 245 2.89 26.80 -15.28
CA ASN A 245 2.88 28.21 -14.85
C ASN A 245 1.95 28.41 -13.64
N ASN A 246 2.25 29.39 -12.80
CA ASN A 246 1.43 29.83 -11.66
C ASN A 246 1.19 28.74 -10.61
N LEU A 247 2.23 27.93 -10.31
CA LEU A 247 2.21 27.03 -9.17
C LEU A 247 2.39 27.82 -7.87
N PRO A 248 1.74 27.41 -6.75
CA PRO A 248 2.00 27.97 -5.44
C PRO A 248 3.49 27.91 -5.08
N THR A 249 3.97 28.94 -4.39
CA THR A 249 5.38 29.08 -3.99
C THR A 249 5.59 29.06 -2.48
N THR A 250 4.52 29.18 -1.69
CA THR A 250 4.54 29.10 -0.23
C THR A 250 3.46 28.14 0.27
N LYS A 251 3.60 27.69 1.53
CA LYS A 251 2.59 26.85 2.21
C LYS A 251 1.22 27.53 2.21
N GLU A 252 1.15 28.82 2.53
CA GLU A 252 -0.10 29.58 2.59
C GLU A 252 -0.76 29.68 1.21
N ALA A 253 0.04 29.90 0.16
CA ALA A 253 -0.44 29.94 -1.21
C ALA A 253 -0.96 28.56 -1.66
N LEU A 254 -0.31 27.47 -1.24
CA LEU A 254 -0.73 26.11 -1.53
C LEU A 254 -2.07 25.79 -0.85
N LEU A 255 -2.21 26.10 0.45
CA LEU A 255 -3.43 25.87 1.22
C LEU A 255 -4.62 26.70 0.73
N LYS A 256 -4.38 27.91 0.19
CA LYS A 256 -5.42 28.76 -0.43
C LYS A 256 -5.73 28.40 -1.89
N SER A 257 -5.03 27.43 -2.47
CA SER A 257 -5.14 27.11 -3.89
C SER A 257 -6.39 26.27 -4.23
N LYS A 258 -6.82 26.34 -5.51
CA LYS A 258 -7.88 25.47 -6.03
C LYS A 258 -7.50 23.98 -6.01
N LEU A 259 -6.20 23.67 -5.99
CA LEU A 259 -5.70 22.29 -5.90
C LEU A 259 -6.02 21.72 -4.52
N PHE A 260 -5.72 22.47 -3.46
CA PHE A 260 -6.05 22.07 -2.10
C PHE A 260 -7.57 21.94 -1.88
N ASN A 261 -8.37 22.85 -2.44
CA ASN A 261 -9.83 22.71 -2.38
C ASN A 261 -10.34 21.42 -3.06
N LYS A 262 -9.74 21.01 -4.19
CA LYS A 262 -10.09 19.73 -4.82
C LYS A 262 -9.65 18.53 -3.96
N LEU A 263 -8.50 18.62 -3.28
CA LEU A 263 -8.08 17.60 -2.32
C LEU A 263 -9.09 17.45 -1.17
N LEU A 264 -9.57 18.57 -0.60
CA LEU A 264 -10.61 18.57 0.44
C LEU A 264 -11.88 17.83 -0.03
N LEU A 265 -12.36 18.15 -1.24
CA LEU A 265 -13.52 17.49 -1.83
C LEU A 265 -13.33 15.97 -2.01
N ILE A 266 -12.11 15.51 -2.30
CA ILE A 266 -11.79 14.08 -2.40
C ILE A 266 -11.78 13.46 -1.00
N ALA A 267 -11.10 14.10 -0.05
CA ALA A 267 -10.97 13.63 1.33
C ALA A 267 -12.32 13.43 2.03
N GLU A 268 -13.27 14.34 1.79
CA GLU A 268 -14.59 14.34 2.45
C GLU A 268 -15.63 13.43 1.78
N SER A 269 -15.33 12.92 0.58
CA SER A 269 -16.32 12.18 -0.22
C SER A 269 -16.00 10.70 -0.33
N ARG A 270 -16.91 9.87 0.19
CA ARG A 270 -16.88 8.40 0.09
C ARG A 270 -17.04 7.87 -1.34
N LYS A 271 -17.28 8.75 -2.33
CA LYS A 271 -17.35 8.38 -3.75
C LYS A 271 -15.98 7.97 -4.29
N TYR A 272 -14.90 8.55 -3.75
CA TYR A 272 -13.55 8.32 -4.21
C TYR A 272 -12.90 7.20 -3.42
N SER A 273 -12.33 6.21 -4.09
CA SER A 273 -11.55 5.14 -3.46
C SER A 273 -10.30 5.67 -2.73
N THR A 274 -9.84 6.87 -3.10
CA THR A 274 -8.64 7.52 -2.55
C THR A 274 -8.92 8.42 -1.34
N ASN A 275 -10.17 8.52 -0.86
CA ASN A 275 -10.57 9.53 0.11
C ASN A 275 -9.73 9.51 1.41
N LYS A 276 -9.37 8.33 1.93
CA LYS A 276 -8.51 8.19 3.13
C LYS A 276 -7.09 8.69 2.88
N LEU A 277 -6.52 8.39 1.70
CA LEU A 277 -5.20 8.91 1.29
C LEU A 277 -5.24 10.43 1.15
N ALA A 278 -6.31 10.96 0.56
CA ALA A 278 -6.52 12.40 0.42
C ALA A 278 -6.68 13.10 1.78
N ALA A 279 -7.34 12.46 2.75
CA ALA A 279 -7.46 12.95 4.11
C ALA A 279 -6.09 12.99 4.82
N GLY A 280 -5.27 11.94 4.66
CA GLY A 280 -3.91 11.90 5.17
C GLY A 280 -3.06 13.02 4.58
N LEU A 281 -3.07 13.14 3.25
CA LEU A 281 -2.36 14.20 2.53
C LEU A 281 -2.82 15.59 2.97
N ARG A 282 -4.12 15.81 3.18
CA ARG A 282 -4.64 17.08 3.71
C ARG A 282 -3.99 17.43 5.04
N ASN A 283 -3.96 16.48 5.99
CA ASN A 283 -3.37 16.73 7.31
C ASN A 283 -1.86 17.02 7.19
N LEU A 284 -1.13 16.25 6.40
CA LEU A 284 0.30 16.48 6.14
C LEU A 284 0.58 17.86 5.52
N LEU A 285 -0.29 18.37 4.64
CA LEU A 285 -0.10 19.69 4.03
C LEU A 285 -0.46 20.83 4.99
N ILE A 286 -1.43 20.62 5.90
CA ILE A 286 -1.76 21.60 6.95
C ILE A 286 -0.60 21.73 7.94
N ASP A 287 0.00 20.60 8.33
CA ASP A 287 1.12 20.55 9.28
C ASP A 287 2.51 20.59 8.60
N LEU A 288 2.55 20.95 7.32
CA LEU A 288 3.77 20.92 6.51
C LEU A 288 4.92 21.69 7.20
N PRO A 289 6.13 21.11 7.32
CA PRO A 289 7.29 21.84 7.82
C PRO A 289 7.63 23.00 6.89
N GLU A 290 8.53 23.88 7.32
CA GLU A 290 9.01 24.96 6.45
C GLU A 290 9.77 24.36 5.27
N LEU A 291 9.37 24.72 4.05
CA LEU A 291 9.90 24.19 2.80
C LEU A 291 10.28 25.36 1.89
N ASN A 292 11.35 25.18 1.12
CA ASN A 292 11.71 26.13 0.09
C ASN A 292 10.66 26.18 -1.04
N GLN A 293 10.70 27.26 -1.83
CA GLN A 293 9.76 27.49 -2.93
C GLN A 293 9.71 26.32 -3.94
N LYS A 294 10.85 25.71 -4.26
CA LYS A 294 10.92 24.65 -5.28
C LYS A 294 10.26 23.36 -4.79
N ALA A 295 10.50 22.99 -3.52
CA ALA A 295 9.83 21.86 -2.88
C ALA A 295 8.31 22.05 -2.87
N ILE A 296 7.81 23.26 -2.51
CA ILE A 296 6.38 23.57 -2.57
C ILE A 296 5.82 23.43 -3.99
N GLN A 297 6.55 23.88 -5.01
CA GLN A 297 6.15 23.72 -6.39
C GLN A 297 6.10 22.25 -6.83
N ARG A 298 7.07 21.42 -6.43
CA ARG A 298 7.07 19.97 -6.71
C ARG A 298 5.89 19.26 -6.06
N ILE A 299 5.60 19.59 -4.79
CA ILE A 299 4.38 19.14 -4.10
C ILE A 299 3.12 19.55 -4.87
N ALA A 300 3.05 20.79 -5.33
CA ALA A 300 1.91 21.28 -6.10
C ALA A 300 1.72 20.55 -7.44
N ILE A 301 2.81 20.16 -8.12
CA ILE A 301 2.77 19.35 -9.34
C ILE A 301 2.16 17.98 -9.04
N MET A 302 2.66 17.29 -8.01
CA MET A 302 2.17 15.96 -7.63
C MET A 302 0.71 16.02 -7.16
N LEU A 303 0.33 17.07 -6.43
CA LEU A 303 -1.05 17.31 -6.02
C LEU A 303 -1.97 17.57 -7.23
N GLN A 304 -1.48 18.30 -8.24
CA GLN A 304 -2.25 18.51 -9.46
C GLN A 304 -2.43 17.21 -10.25
N VAL A 305 -1.41 16.35 -10.32
CA VAL A 305 -1.51 15.05 -10.99
C VAL A 305 -2.49 14.14 -10.26
N SER A 306 -2.37 14.02 -8.94
CA SER A 306 -3.23 13.17 -8.13
C SER A 306 -4.70 13.62 -8.19
N CYS A 307 -4.98 14.90 -7.95
CA CYS A 307 -6.34 15.42 -7.87
C CYS A 307 -7.08 15.48 -9.23
N PHE A 308 -6.38 15.58 -10.35
CA PHE A 308 -7.01 15.72 -11.67
C PHE A 308 -7.08 14.41 -12.47
N PHE A 309 -6.16 13.48 -12.22
CA PHE A 309 -6.07 12.25 -13.02
C PHE A 309 -6.25 10.97 -12.23
N TYR A 310 -6.01 10.99 -10.91
CA TYR A 310 -5.97 9.79 -10.07
C TYR A 310 -6.91 9.88 -8.86
N ASP A 311 -7.88 10.79 -8.87
CA ASP A 311 -8.82 10.96 -7.76
C ASP A 311 -9.62 9.70 -7.40
N ASN A 312 -9.71 8.74 -8.32
CA ASN A 312 -10.32 7.42 -8.07
C ASN A 312 -9.39 6.24 -8.38
N ASN A 313 -8.09 6.47 -8.59
CA ASN A 313 -7.10 5.44 -8.88
C ASN A 313 -6.15 5.29 -7.69
N TYR A 314 -6.44 4.30 -6.83
CA TYR A 314 -5.78 4.13 -5.55
C TYR A 314 -4.25 3.97 -5.65
N PRO A 315 -3.69 3.02 -6.43
CA PRO A 315 -2.23 2.87 -6.50
C PRO A 315 -1.51 4.10 -7.04
N GLN A 316 -2.08 4.74 -8.07
CA GLN A 316 -1.47 5.92 -8.68
C GLN A 316 -1.56 7.16 -7.79
N PHE A 317 -2.61 7.27 -6.97
CA PHE A 317 -2.71 8.30 -5.94
C PHE A 317 -1.70 8.06 -4.82
N ALA A 318 -1.56 6.82 -4.35
CA ALA A 318 -0.57 6.42 -3.35
C ALA A 318 0.86 6.73 -3.82
N PHE A 319 1.20 6.49 -5.09
CA PHE A 319 2.49 6.90 -5.67
C PHE A 319 2.72 8.42 -5.61
N CYS A 320 1.71 9.24 -5.93
CA CYS A 320 1.85 10.69 -5.82
C CYS A 320 2.01 11.13 -4.36
N LEU A 321 1.32 10.49 -3.43
CA LEU A 321 1.45 10.72 -1.99
C LEU A 321 2.85 10.36 -1.49
N TYR A 322 3.39 9.21 -1.93
CA TYR A 322 4.78 8.82 -1.73
C TYR A 322 5.76 9.91 -2.15
N THR A 323 5.58 10.47 -3.34
CA THR A 323 6.47 11.53 -3.83
C THR A 323 6.40 12.79 -2.97
N ILE A 324 5.22 13.15 -2.46
CA ILE A 324 5.04 14.31 -1.57
C ILE A 324 5.69 14.06 -0.21
N ILE A 325 5.50 12.87 0.37
CA ILE A 325 6.14 12.50 1.64
C ILE A 325 7.65 12.40 1.49
N HIS A 326 8.15 11.99 0.32
CA HIS A 326 9.57 12.02 0.04
C HIS A 326 10.13 13.46 0.09
N GLU A 327 9.45 14.45 -0.50
CA GLU A 327 9.83 15.86 -0.37
C GLU A 327 9.82 16.34 1.07
N ILE A 328 8.79 15.97 1.85
CA ILE A 328 8.73 16.28 3.28
C ILE A 328 9.93 15.66 4.01
N SER A 329 10.25 14.40 3.72
CA SER A 329 11.34 13.66 4.33
C SER A 329 12.71 14.28 4.03
N LEU A 330 12.93 14.73 2.79
CA LEU A 330 14.15 15.44 2.38
C LEU A 330 14.35 16.73 3.17
N CYS A 331 13.28 17.40 3.59
CA CYS A 331 13.37 18.61 4.40
C CYS A 331 13.51 18.33 5.90
N LEU A 332 13.19 17.13 6.36
CA LEU A 332 13.53 16.68 7.71
C LEU A 332 14.99 16.25 7.85
N LEU A 333 15.79 16.24 6.77
CA LEU A 333 17.23 15.94 6.83
C LEU A 333 18.01 17.02 7.56
N GLU A 334 17.69 18.29 7.29
CA GLU A 334 18.42 19.41 7.86
C GLU A 334 18.12 19.48 9.38
N PRO A 335 19.14 19.55 10.24
CA PRO A 335 18.92 19.71 11.66
C PRO A 335 18.17 21.02 11.89
N LYS A 336 16.96 20.92 12.45
CA LYS A 336 16.33 22.08 13.08
C LYS A 336 17.17 22.50 14.28
N ASP A 337 16.92 23.69 14.81
CA ASP A 337 17.50 24.00 16.12
C ASP A 337 17.04 22.98 17.18
N THR A 338 17.81 22.85 18.25
CA THR A 338 17.53 21.85 19.30
C THR A 338 16.12 22.03 19.88
N LEU A 339 15.64 23.27 20.01
CA LEU A 339 14.35 23.58 20.61
C LEU A 339 13.19 23.04 19.75
N ASP A 340 13.28 23.17 18.42
CA ASP A 340 12.28 22.65 17.50
C ASP A 340 12.20 21.11 17.54
N LEU A 341 13.35 20.43 17.65
CA LEU A 341 13.38 18.98 17.80
C LEU A 341 12.76 18.52 19.13
N GLU A 342 13.05 19.23 20.23
CA GLU A 342 12.44 18.99 21.54
C GLU A 342 10.91 19.18 21.51
N ASN A 343 10.44 20.20 20.80
CA ASN A 343 9.01 20.47 20.60
C ASN A 343 8.34 19.36 19.76
N ASP A 344 8.99 18.91 18.69
CA ASP A 344 8.48 17.84 17.84
C ASP A 344 8.40 16.50 18.60
N PHE A 345 9.42 16.18 19.39
CA PHE A 345 9.42 15.00 20.26
C PHE A 345 8.33 15.09 21.34
N SER A 346 8.16 16.26 21.96
CA SER A 346 7.11 16.49 22.97
C SER A 346 5.71 16.32 22.38
N ARG A 347 5.49 16.80 21.15
CA ARG A 347 4.25 16.59 20.40
C ARG A 347 4.00 15.11 20.12
N PHE A 348 5.03 14.35 19.77
CA PHE A 348 4.96 12.90 19.60
C PHE A 348 4.54 12.18 20.89
N MET A 349 5.14 12.54 22.01
CA MET A 349 4.81 11.98 23.32
C MET A 349 3.35 12.23 23.69
N GLN A 350 2.87 13.47 23.51
CA GLN A 350 1.51 13.87 23.85
C GLN A 350 0.46 13.17 22.98
N GLU A 351 0.66 13.12 21.65
CA GLU A 351 -0.30 12.44 20.77
C GLU A 351 -0.30 10.94 21.01
N THR A 352 0.86 10.33 21.27
CA THR A 352 0.95 8.89 21.60
C THR A 352 0.24 8.58 22.92
N GLU A 353 0.40 9.40 23.96
CA GLU A 353 -0.32 9.25 25.23
C GLU A 353 -1.84 9.33 25.00
N LYS A 354 -2.29 10.37 24.28
CA LYS A 354 -3.70 10.58 23.97
C LYS A 354 -4.31 9.39 23.23
N VAL A 355 -3.65 8.91 22.19
CA VAL A 355 -4.11 7.75 21.40
C VAL A 355 -4.13 6.49 22.24
N LEU A 356 -3.11 6.24 23.07
CA LEU A 356 -3.06 5.08 23.96
C LEU A 356 -4.23 5.10 24.95
N LEU A 357 -4.47 6.23 25.62
CA LEU A 357 -5.54 6.34 26.61
C LEU A 357 -6.93 6.16 25.96
N GLN A 358 -7.15 6.72 24.78
CA GLN A 358 -8.39 6.49 24.01
C GLN A 358 -8.55 5.03 23.60
N THR A 359 -7.47 4.39 23.17
CA THR A 359 -7.46 2.99 22.73
C THR A 359 -7.79 2.04 23.87
N LEU A 360 -7.24 2.29 25.06
CA LEU A 360 -7.47 1.48 26.26
C LEU A 360 -8.75 1.86 27.02
N ASP A 361 -9.45 2.93 26.64
CA ASP A 361 -10.60 3.52 27.34
C ASP A 361 -10.27 3.94 28.79
N LEU A 362 -9.13 4.62 28.93
CA LEU A 362 -8.61 5.15 30.20
C LEU A 362 -8.57 6.67 30.17
N LYS A 363 -8.57 7.28 31.37
CA LYS A 363 -8.45 8.73 31.56
C LYS A 363 -7.20 9.05 32.39
N LYS A 364 -6.46 10.08 32.00
CA LYS A 364 -5.17 10.44 32.60
C LYS A 364 -5.27 10.70 34.11
N GLU A 365 -6.37 11.31 34.55
CA GLU A 365 -6.61 11.67 35.95
C GLU A 365 -6.75 10.43 36.85
N GLN A 366 -7.04 9.26 36.28
CA GLN A 366 -7.23 8.00 36.99
C GLN A 366 -5.92 7.21 37.17
N LEU A 367 -4.82 7.66 36.56
CA LEU A 367 -3.57 6.90 36.41
C LEU A 367 -2.48 7.34 37.38
N THR A 368 -2.82 7.48 38.66
CA THR A 368 -1.88 7.95 39.69
C THR A 368 -0.78 6.94 40.01
N HIS A 369 -1.03 5.64 39.80
CA HIS A 369 -0.12 4.53 40.14
C HIS A 369 0.70 4.03 38.95
N THR A 370 0.52 4.63 37.78
CA THR A 370 1.21 4.26 36.54
C THR A 370 1.98 5.44 35.96
N ALA A 371 3.01 5.16 35.18
CA ALA A 371 3.76 6.14 34.41
C ALA A 371 3.66 5.79 32.92
N PHE A 372 3.42 6.82 32.10
CA PHE A 372 3.42 6.71 30.65
C PHE A 372 4.85 6.81 30.11
N PHE A 373 5.14 6.06 29.06
CA PHE A 373 6.33 6.22 28.25
C PHE A 373 6.02 5.98 26.78
N ALA A 374 6.84 6.53 25.90
CA ALA A 374 6.89 6.17 24.50
C ALA A 374 8.31 6.36 23.97
N SER A 375 8.67 5.57 22.96
CA SER A 375 9.92 5.64 22.23
C SER A 375 9.66 5.21 20.78
N LEU A 376 10.32 5.89 19.86
CA LEU A 376 10.41 5.45 18.46
C LEU A 376 11.58 4.49 18.32
N ALA A 377 11.46 3.58 17.38
CA ALA A 377 12.43 2.53 17.13
C ALA A 377 12.74 2.48 15.64
N MET A 378 13.90 1.96 15.25
CA MET A 378 14.26 1.82 13.84
C MET A 378 13.39 0.77 13.13
N SER A 379 12.71 -0.12 13.84
CA SER A 379 11.79 -1.08 13.24
C SER A 379 10.83 -1.68 14.26
N GLY A 380 9.84 -2.45 13.80
CA GLY A 380 8.97 -3.21 14.69
C GLY A 380 9.72 -4.21 15.58
N THR A 381 10.77 -4.85 15.05
CA THR A 381 11.60 -5.77 15.85
C THR A 381 12.51 -5.03 16.83
N ASN A 382 13.06 -3.88 16.44
CA ASN A 382 13.78 -3.01 17.36
C ASN A 382 12.87 -2.49 18.49
N ALA A 383 11.61 -2.13 18.18
CA ALA A 383 10.61 -1.75 19.19
C ALA A 383 10.34 -2.89 20.19
N TYR A 384 10.28 -4.14 19.70
CA TYR A 384 10.18 -5.33 20.55
C TYR A 384 11.41 -5.50 21.46
N VAL A 385 12.64 -5.27 20.95
CA VAL A 385 13.86 -5.33 21.76
C VAL A 385 13.81 -4.29 22.89
N ILE A 386 13.41 -3.04 22.60
CA ILE A 386 13.25 -1.99 23.61
C ILE A 386 12.20 -2.39 24.65
N ALA A 387 11.05 -2.93 24.22
CA ALA A 387 10.01 -3.44 25.12
C ALA A 387 10.55 -4.53 26.06
N MET A 388 11.34 -5.48 25.52
CA MET A 388 11.95 -6.56 26.27
C MET A 388 13.03 -6.06 27.26
N HIS A 389 13.87 -5.11 26.85
CA HIS A 389 14.86 -4.48 27.73
C HIS A 389 14.18 -3.79 28.91
N LEU A 390 13.10 -3.04 28.66
CA LEU A 390 12.31 -2.43 29.72
C LEU A 390 11.69 -3.51 30.63
N ALA A 391 11.04 -4.53 30.07
CA ALA A 391 10.40 -5.58 30.84
C ALA A 391 11.39 -6.36 31.73
N GLN A 392 12.64 -6.56 31.28
CA GLN A 392 13.70 -7.20 32.06
C GLN A 392 14.14 -6.38 33.27
N LYS A 393 13.94 -5.05 33.27
CA LYS A 393 14.19 -4.14 34.40
C LYS A 393 13.05 -4.12 35.44
N MET A 394 12.00 -4.95 35.27
CA MET A 394 10.89 -5.08 36.24
C MET A 394 11.39 -5.57 37.61
N LYS A 395 10.97 -4.88 38.69
CA LYS A 395 11.19 -5.33 40.07
C LYS A 395 10.30 -6.53 40.38
N THR A 396 10.92 -7.65 40.74
CA THR A 396 10.22 -8.86 41.20
C THR A 396 10.38 -9.02 42.71
N GLU A 397 9.45 -9.72 43.37
CA GLU A 397 9.46 -9.93 44.84
C GLU A 397 10.78 -10.47 45.41
N GLN A 398 11.57 -11.17 44.57
CA GLN A 398 12.86 -11.77 44.96
C GLN A 398 14.07 -11.10 44.29
N ASN A 399 13.89 -9.93 43.63
CA ASN A 399 14.91 -9.30 42.79
C ASN A 399 15.56 -10.24 41.75
N LYS A 400 14.81 -11.25 41.31
CA LYS A 400 15.21 -12.18 40.24
C LYS A 400 14.78 -11.64 38.88
N LYS A 401 15.43 -12.12 37.82
CA LYS A 401 14.99 -11.87 36.45
C LYS A 401 13.52 -12.28 36.28
N PRO A 402 12.69 -11.46 35.61
CA PRO A 402 11.28 -11.76 35.42
C PRO A 402 11.10 -13.02 34.58
N LYS A 403 10.13 -13.86 34.97
CA LYS A 403 9.74 -15.05 34.20
C LYS A 403 8.84 -14.62 33.04
N ILE A 404 9.15 -15.08 31.84
CA ILE A 404 8.42 -14.71 30.61
C ILE A 404 7.60 -15.91 30.13
N LYS A 405 6.35 -15.67 29.75
CA LYS A 405 5.50 -16.64 29.05
C LYS A 405 4.95 -16.00 27.77
N ILE A 406 5.07 -16.73 26.67
CA ILE A 406 4.60 -16.33 25.35
C ILE A 406 3.27 -17.04 25.09
N TYR A 407 2.26 -16.32 24.58
CA TYR A 407 0.97 -16.88 24.17
C TYR A 407 0.71 -16.63 22.68
N GLY A 408 0.21 -17.67 22.00
CA GLY A 408 0.03 -17.67 20.55
C GLY A 408 1.36 -17.97 19.83
N ALA A 409 1.35 -17.87 18.50
CA ALA A 409 2.59 -17.82 17.74
C ALA A 409 3.08 -16.38 17.67
N ASN A 410 4.38 -16.20 17.84
CA ASN A 410 5.05 -14.94 17.59
C ASN A 410 5.56 -14.92 16.15
N TYR A 411 5.89 -13.73 15.66
CA TYR A 411 6.75 -13.61 14.48
C TYR A 411 8.08 -14.32 14.76
N TYR A 412 8.61 -15.05 13.77
CA TYR A 412 9.81 -15.87 13.91
C TYR A 412 10.99 -15.06 14.47
N GLU A 413 11.11 -13.77 14.11
CA GLU A 413 12.15 -12.86 14.60
C GLU A 413 12.16 -12.75 16.13
N PHE A 414 11.00 -12.82 16.79
CA PHE A 414 10.90 -12.67 18.25
C PHE A 414 11.39 -13.92 18.99
N GLU A 415 11.27 -15.10 18.38
CA GLU A 415 11.73 -16.37 18.96
C GLU A 415 13.26 -16.41 19.10
N PHE A 416 13.98 -15.79 18.15
CA PHE A 416 15.44 -15.62 18.23
C PHE A 416 15.87 -14.67 19.36
N ILE A 417 15.06 -13.65 19.66
CA ILE A 417 15.38 -12.63 20.68
C ILE A 417 15.00 -13.12 22.09
N THR A 418 13.88 -13.83 22.22
CA THR A 418 13.28 -14.17 23.52
C THR A 418 12.96 -15.65 23.64
N LYS A 419 13.60 -16.30 24.61
CA LYS A 419 13.25 -17.67 25.02
C LYS A 419 12.16 -17.63 26.09
N GLY A 420 10.98 -18.12 25.76
CA GLY A 420 9.87 -18.25 26.71
C GLY A 420 10.13 -19.33 27.77
N THR A 421 9.40 -19.27 28.88
CA THR A 421 9.33 -20.35 29.88
C THR A 421 7.93 -20.97 29.88
N GLN A 422 7.85 -22.30 30.03
CA GLN A 422 6.58 -23.05 30.12
C GLN A 422 5.88 -22.90 31.50
N LYS A 423 6.32 -21.96 32.36
CA LYS A 423 5.87 -21.88 33.76
C LYS A 423 4.53 -21.15 33.90
N SER A 424 3.67 -21.65 34.79
CA SER A 424 2.35 -21.08 35.08
C SER A 424 2.38 -19.75 35.85
N ASP A 425 3.47 -19.46 36.55
CA ASP A 425 3.68 -18.22 37.32
C ASP A 425 4.65 -17.28 36.57
N ALA A 426 4.21 -16.68 35.47
CA ALA A 426 5.02 -15.72 34.71
C ALA A 426 4.80 -14.29 35.20
N ASP A 427 5.82 -13.46 35.09
CA ASP A 427 5.80 -12.03 35.45
C ASP A 427 5.46 -11.16 34.26
N VAL A 428 5.88 -11.63 33.07
CA VAL A 428 5.69 -10.98 31.79
C VAL A 428 4.95 -11.94 30.86
N PHE A 429 3.84 -11.49 30.31
CA PHE A 429 3.15 -12.15 29.21
C PHE A 429 3.48 -11.45 27.89
N ILE A 430 3.80 -12.22 26.86
CA ILE A 430 4.03 -11.70 25.51
C ILE A 430 2.92 -12.23 24.62
N VAL A 431 2.24 -11.32 23.92
CA VAL A 431 1.08 -11.64 23.09
C VAL A 431 1.09 -10.89 21.76
N CYS A 432 0.61 -11.54 20.71
CA CYS A 432 0.15 -10.86 19.50
C CYS A 432 -1.37 -10.73 19.55
N THR A 433 -1.88 -9.50 19.55
CA THR A 433 -3.33 -9.22 19.66
C THR A 433 -4.02 -9.08 18.31
N GLY A 434 -3.27 -9.23 17.21
CA GLY A 434 -3.76 -9.14 15.84
C GLY A 434 -3.61 -10.48 15.11
N PRO A 435 -4.19 -10.63 13.92
CA PRO A 435 -4.03 -11.85 13.15
C PRO A 435 -2.58 -12.02 12.70
N THR A 436 -2.13 -13.27 12.63
CA THR A 436 -0.83 -13.71 12.07
C THR A 436 -1.04 -14.98 11.26
N VAL A 437 -0.16 -15.25 10.29
CA VAL A 437 -0.19 -16.48 9.50
C VAL A 437 1.10 -17.24 9.76
N THR A 438 0.97 -18.51 10.12
CA THR A 438 2.10 -19.44 10.26
C THR A 438 1.94 -20.55 9.21
N GLU A 439 2.91 -21.46 9.12
CA GLU A 439 2.84 -22.69 8.34
C GLU A 439 1.58 -23.54 8.61
N ASN A 440 1.05 -23.50 9.84
CA ASN A 440 -0.16 -24.22 10.23
C ASN A 440 -1.48 -23.49 9.87
N GLY A 441 -1.40 -22.25 9.40
CA GLY A 441 -2.57 -21.44 9.03
C GLY A 441 -2.69 -20.11 9.79
N LEU A 442 -3.88 -19.52 9.72
CA LEU A 442 -4.19 -18.20 10.27
C LEU A 442 -4.56 -18.28 11.76
N ILE A 443 -3.87 -17.49 12.58
CA ILE A 443 -4.17 -17.25 13.99
C ILE A 443 -4.91 -15.92 14.10
N PRO A 444 -6.11 -15.84 14.71
CA PRO A 444 -6.89 -14.60 14.81
C PRO A 444 -6.27 -13.49 15.68
N GLY A 445 -5.40 -13.86 16.62
CA GLY A 445 -4.83 -12.97 17.64
C GLY A 445 -5.45 -13.16 19.03
N VAL A 446 -4.76 -12.67 20.06
CA VAL A 446 -5.17 -12.80 21.47
C VAL A 446 -6.09 -11.65 21.90
N ASP A 447 -7.23 -11.99 22.49
CA ASP A 447 -8.08 -11.07 23.26
C ASP A 447 -7.45 -10.82 24.63
N ILE A 448 -6.94 -9.60 24.82
CA ILE A 448 -6.29 -9.18 26.06
C ILE A 448 -7.21 -9.28 27.28
N ASN A 449 -8.50 -9.00 27.13
CA ASN A 449 -9.44 -9.06 28.25
C ASN A 449 -9.64 -10.51 28.70
N ARG A 450 -9.81 -11.44 27.76
CA ARG A 450 -9.92 -12.87 28.07
C ARG A 450 -8.67 -13.41 28.74
N LEU A 451 -7.49 -13.04 28.23
CA LEU A 451 -6.21 -13.43 28.81
C LEU A 451 -6.11 -12.96 30.26
N ILE A 452 -6.28 -11.65 30.53
CA ILE A 452 -6.15 -11.09 31.87
C ILE A 452 -7.20 -11.66 32.82
N ASN A 453 -8.44 -11.82 32.36
CA ASN A 453 -9.50 -12.42 33.16
C ASN A 453 -9.12 -13.83 33.65
N GLN A 454 -8.56 -14.66 32.79
CA GLN A 454 -8.21 -16.04 33.13
C GLN A 454 -6.88 -16.15 33.89
N GLU A 455 -5.86 -15.38 33.48
CA GLU A 455 -4.49 -15.52 34.01
C GLU A 455 -4.23 -14.67 35.27
N VAL A 456 -5.00 -13.61 35.49
CA VAL A 456 -4.80 -12.69 36.62
C VAL A 456 -6.01 -12.67 37.55
N ILE A 457 -7.20 -12.31 37.04
CA ILE A 457 -8.38 -12.04 37.87
C ILE A 457 -8.95 -13.34 38.46
N SER A 458 -9.25 -14.33 37.61
CA SER A 458 -9.83 -15.62 38.03
C SER A 458 -8.89 -16.41 38.95
N LYS A 459 -7.57 -16.30 38.69
CA LYS A 459 -6.53 -16.89 39.55
C LYS A 459 -6.27 -16.09 40.83
N LYS A 460 -6.94 -14.94 41.03
CA LYS A 460 -6.78 -14.03 42.17
C LYS A 460 -5.31 -13.69 42.43
N ARG A 461 -4.57 -13.47 41.34
CA ARG A 461 -3.14 -13.19 41.40
C ARG A 461 -2.91 -11.85 42.12
N THR A 462 -2.07 -11.87 43.15
CA THR A 462 -1.70 -10.67 43.92
C THR A 462 -0.46 -9.98 43.38
N LYS A 463 0.40 -10.75 42.69
CA LYS A 463 1.65 -10.27 42.10
C LYS A 463 1.40 -9.41 40.85
N PRO A 464 2.04 -8.23 40.72
CA PRO A 464 1.97 -7.42 39.51
C PRO A 464 2.38 -8.20 38.26
N VAL A 465 1.78 -7.83 37.12
CA VAL A 465 2.05 -8.46 35.82
C VAL A 465 2.31 -7.37 34.79
N THR A 466 3.23 -7.66 33.87
CA THR A 466 3.42 -6.88 32.65
C THR A 466 2.95 -7.68 31.44
N VAL A 467 2.23 -7.04 30.53
CA VAL A 467 1.90 -7.61 29.22
C VAL A 467 2.59 -6.80 28.14
N ILE A 468 3.39 -7.49 27.33
CA ILE A 468 3.98 -6.96 26.10
C ILE A 468 3.08 -7.38 24.94
N ILE A 469 2.63 -6.40 24.17
CA ILE A 469 1.62 -6.54 23.14
C ILE A 469 2.23 -6.14 21.81
N ASP A 470 2.26 -7.07 20.86
CA ASP A 470 2.45 -6.74 19.46
C ASP A 470 1.13 -6.25 18.86
N ALA A 471 1.07 -4.94 18.60
CA ALA A 471 -0.08 -4.28 18.03
C ALA A 471 0.03 -4.05 16.52
N THR A 472 1.09 -4.57 15.87
CA THR A 472 1.35 -4.34 14.43
C THR A 472 0.12 -4.65 13.60
N SER A 473 -0.44 -5.86 13.72
CA SER A 473 -1.70 -6.26 13.07
C SER A 473 -2.93 -6.10 13.96
N THR A 474 -2.95 -5.23 14.98
CA THR A 474 -4.11 -5.15 15.90
C THR A 474 -4.95 -3.90 15.67
N LEU A 475 -6.25 -4.01 15.39
CA LEU A 475 -7.15 -2.85 15.40
C LEU A 475 -7.25 -2.24 16.81
N TYR A 476 -7.17 -0.92 16.94
CA TYR A 476 -7.17 -0.25 18.26
C TYR A 476 -8.42 -0.57 19.08
N LYS A 477 -9.57 -0.79 18.43
CA LYS A 477 -10.80 -1.22 19.12
C LYS A 477 -10.64 -2.54 19.89
N ASN A 478 -9.73 -3.43 19.49
CA ASN A 478 -9.50 -4.73 20.10
C ASN A 478 -8.56 -4.66 21.32
N LEU A 479 -7.93 -3.50 21.55
CA LEU A 479 -7.13 -3.23 22.75
C LEU A 479 -7.95 -2.57 23.86
N ARG A 480 -9.23 -2.24 23.61
CA ARG A 480 -10.10 -1.62 24.60
C ARG A 480 -10.28 -2.53 25.82
N LEU A 481 -10.00 -1.99 27.00
CA LEU A 481 -10.04 -2.76 28.25
C LEU A 481 -11.42 -2.75 28.89
N ASN A 482 -11.86 -3.91 29.38
CA ASN A 482 -13.05 -4.05 30.20
C ASN A 482 -12.85 -3.39 31.58
N PRO A 483 -13.93 -2.96 32.27
CA PRO A 483 -13.81 -2.24 33.55
C PRO A 483 -12.94 -2.93 34.61
N GLU A 484 -13.03 -4.26 34.74
CA GLU A 484 -12.22 -5.02 35.71
C GLU A 484 -10.72 -4.98 35.38
N VAL A 485 -10.38 -5.06 34.09
CA VAL A 485 -8.99 -4.97 33.61
C VAL A 485 -8.46 -3.53 33.75
N GLN A 486 -9.31 -2.53 33.48
CA GLN A 486 -8.97 -1.13 33.72
C GLN A 486 -8.64 -0.86 35.19
N SER A 487 -9.36 -1.46 36.14
CA SER A 487 -9.07 -1.32 37.57
C SER A 487 -7.67 -1.82 37.92
N LEU A 488 -7.22 -2.92 37.33
CA LEU A 488 -5.85 -3.42 37.54
C LEU A 488 -4.78 -2.43 37.08
N VAL A 489 -5.01 -1.75 35.95
CA VAL A 489 -4.09 -0.69 35.47
C VAL A 489 -4.09 0.49 36.43
N LYS A 490 -5.28 0.98 36.83
CA LYS A 490 -5.45 2.13 37.75
C LYS A 490 -4.80 1.88 39.11
N GLU A 491 -4.88 0.66 39.62
CA GLU A 491 -4.27 0.21 40.88
C GLU A 491 -2.77 -0.10 40.75
N GLY A 492 -2.18 -0.02 39.55
CA GLY A 492 -0.77 -0.35 39.31
C GLY A 492 -0.45 -1.85 39.44
N LYS A 493 -1.43 -2.73 39.31
CA LYS A 493 -1.26 -4.21 39.31
C LYS A 493 -1.00 -4.78 37.92
N LEU A 494 -1.33 -4.04 36.87
CA LEU A 494 -1.13 -4.41 35.48
C LEU A 494 -0.34 -3.31 34.74
N SER A 495 0.79 -3.68 34.16
CA SER A 495 1.53 -2.84 33.22
C SER A 495 1.29 -3.32 31.78
N LEU A 496 1.11 -2.40 30.85
CA LEU A 496 0.90 -2.69 29.43
C LEU A 496 1.99 -1.99 28.62
N ILE A 497 2.77 -2.77 27.88
CA ILE A 497 3.80 -2.30 26.95
C ILE A 497 3.38 -2.73 25.55
N ILE A 498 3.13 -1.78 24.67
CA ILE A 498 2.70 -2.01 23.30
C ILE A 498 3.87 -1.69 22.38
N HIS A 499 4.15 -2.57 21.42
CA HIS A 499 5.03 -2.26 20.31
C HIS A 499 4.30 -2.50 18.97
N GLU A 500 4.62 -1.69 17.97
CA GLU A 500 4.07 -1.85 16.63
C GLU A 500 5.10 -1.46 15.56
N SER A 501 5.07 -2.16 14.43
CA SER A 501 5.76 -1.72 13.23
C SER A 501 4.89 -0.71 12.48
N ILE A 502 5.37 0.53 12.38
CA ILE A 502 4.64 1.57 11.63
C ILE A 502 4.86 1.38 10.11
N GLN A 503 5.92 0.68 9.71
CA GLN A 503 6.21 0.31 8.32
C GLN A 503 5.20 -0.70 7.76
N LYS A 504 4.77 -1.67 8.56
CA LYS A 504 3.97 -2.83 8.07
C LYS A 504 2.55 -2.45 7.65
N PHE A 505 2.01 -1.29 8.04
CA PHE A 505 0.75 -0.78 7.48
C PHE A 505 0.94 0.39 6.50
N GLY A 506 2.21 0.68 6.15
CA GLY A 506 2.62 1.80 5.33
C GLY A 506 2.33 3.12 6.03
N LEU A 507 3.36 3.95 6.20
CA LEU A 507 3.21 5.34 6.63
C LEU A 507 2.54 6.16 5.52
N LEU A 508 1.24 5.94 5.29
CA LEU A 508 0.48 6.36 4.11
C LEU A 508 1.09 5.85 2.79
N HIS A 509 1.46 4.56 2.76
CA HIS A 509 1.99 3.89 1.57
C HIS A 509 3.31 4.49 1.08
N THR A 510 4.19 4.85 2.00
CA THR A 510 5.48 5.45 1.62
C THR A 510 6.66 4.54 1.83
N ASP A 511 6.54 3.53 2.70
CA ASP A 511 7.47 2.41 2.91
C ASP A 511 8.96 2.82 2.97
N GLN A 512 9.21 4.11 3.26
CA GLN A 512 10.47 4.81 3.08
C GLN A 512 11.28 4.80 4.37
N PRO A 513 10.76 5.37 5.48
CA PRO A 513 11.51 5.34 6.69
C PRO A 513 11.35 4.01 7.40
N GLN A 514 12.44 3.51 7.95
CA GLN A 514 12.37 2.40 8.86
C GLN A 514 11.94 2.90 10.25
N CYS A 515 10.66 2.73 10.60
CA CYS A 515 10.13 3.12 11.91
C CYS A 515 9.23 2.08 12.59
N GLY A 516 9.50 1.83 13.87
CA GLY A 516 8.62 1.18 14.83
C GLY A 516 8.34 2.11 16.01
N LYS A 517 7.44 1.69 16.89
CA LYS A 517 7.07 2.46 18.09
C LYS A 517 6.83 1.53 19.26
N VAL A 518 7.31 1.90 20.44
CA VAL A 518 7.02 1.23 21.71
C VAL A 518 6.49 2.26 22.71
N TYR A 519 5.41 1.92 23.41
CA TYR A 519 4.71 2.85 24.29
C TYR A 519 3.85 2.08 25.29
N GLY A 520 3.55 2.68 26.43
CA GLY A 520 2.79 1.95 27.43
C GLY A 520 2.55 2.67 28.74
N LEU A 521 1.86 1.95 29.63
CA LEU A 521 1.61 2.33 31.02
C LEU A 521 2.30 1.32 31.93
N CYS A 522 3.32 1.77 32.66
CA CYS A 522 4.08 0.95 33.59
C CYS A 522 3.69 1.26 35.04
N SER A 523 3.51 0.24 35.86
CA SER A 523 3.28 0.40 37.31
C SER A 523 4.49 1.04 37.99
N LYS A 524 4.25 2.13 38.75
CA LYS A 524 5.29 2.79 39.58
C LYS A 524 5.83 1.88 40.68
N GLY A 525 5.06 0.86 41.08
CA GLY A 525 5.51 -0.15 42.03
C GLY A 525 6.42 -1.21 41.42
N SER A 526 6.30 -1.46 40.11
CA SER A 526 7.07 -2.50 39.40
C SER A 526 8.28 -1.95 38.64
N TYR A 527 8.26 -0.68 38.25
CA TYR A 527 9.31 -0.02 37.49
C TYR A 527 9.84 1.20 38.24
N ALA A 528 11.16 1.29 38.35
CA ALA A 528 11.80 2.46 38.94
C ALA A 528 11.60 3.69 38.04
N GLN A 529 11.42 4.86 38.63
CA GLN A 529 11.18 6.09 37.86
C GLN A 529 12.39 6.45 37.00
N GLU A 530 13.60 6.20 37.52
CA GLU A 530 14.87 6.45 36.85
C GLU A 530 15.00 5.64 35.56
N VAL A 531 14.48 4.39 35.56
CA VAL A 531 14.50 3.52 34.37
C VAL A 531 13.61 4.08 33.25
N LEU A 532 12.46 4.64 33.60
CA LEU A 532 11.55 5.23 32.61
C LEU A 532 12.08 6.57 32.11
N GLN A 533 12.71 7.37 32.98
CA GLN A 533 13.36 8.62 32.61
C GLN A 533 14.57 8.39 31.68
N GLU A 534 15.41 7.42 31.99
CA GLU A 534 16.53 7.00 31.13
C GLU A 534 16.04 6.60 29.74
N LEU A 535 15.01 5.74 29.66
CA LEU A 535 14.44 5.31 28.38
C LEU A 535 13.88 6.48 27.56
N GLN A 536 13.20 7.43 28.20
CA GLN A 536 12.68 8.63 27.53
C GLN A 536 13.79 9.56 27.06
N GLN A 537 14.83 9.77 27.88
CA GLN A 537 15.97 10.60 27.49
C GLN A 537 16.71 9.99 26.30
N ASN A 538 16.95 8.68 26.33
CA ASN A 538 17.55 7.95 25.23
C ASN A 538 16.67 8.02 23.98
N ALA A 539 15.34 7.92 24.12
CA ALA A 539 14.41 8.03 23.01
C ALA A 539 14.45 9.42 22.34
N GLN A 540 14.61 10.47 23.14
CA GLN A 540 14.77 11.83 22.64
C GLN A 540 16.10 12.00 21.89
N ASN A 541 17.19 11.46 22.44
CA ASN A 541 18.49 11.48 21.76
C ASN A 541 18.44 10.72 20.43
N ASP A 542 17.87 9.51 20.43
CA ASP A 542 17.66 8.70 19.24
C ASP A 542 16.85 9.50 18.19
N PHE A 543 15.73 10.10 18.60
CA PHE A 543 14.89 10.93 17.73
C PHE A 543 15.66 12.12 17.12
N ASN A 544 16.49 12.80 17.89
CA ASN A 544 17.25 13.95 17.44
C ASN A 544 18.31 13.57 16.38
N ASN A 545 18.89 12.38 16.48
CA ASN A 545 20.02 11.96 15.67
C ASN A 545 19.62 11.17 14.40
N HIS A 546 18.42 10.58 14.36
CA HIS A 546 18.02 9.67 13.28
C HIS A 546 16.85 10.21 12.47
N VAL A 547 16.99 10.26 11.14
CA VAL A 547 15.96 10.88 10.28
C VAL A 547 14.73 10.01 10.12
N ASP A 548 14.90 8.68 10.12
CA ASP A 548 13.78 7.73 10.06
C ASP A 548 12.78 7.96 11.19
N LEU A 549 13.28 8.22 12.39
CA LEU A 549 12.46 8.46 13.58
C LEU A 549 11.72 9.79 13.46
N ARG A 550 12.35 10.84 12.93
CA ARG A 550 11.71 12.14 12.66
C ARG A 550 10.58 12.03 11.64
N ILE A 551 10.80 11.29 10.55
CA ILE A 551 9.77 11.04 9.53
C ILE A 551 8.61 10.22 10.13
N GLY A 552 8.92 9.15 10.87
CA GLY A 552 7.94 8.31 11.53
C GLY A 552 7.08 9.07 12.55
N ALA A 553 7.70 9.91 13.37
CA ALA A 553 7.02 10.79 14.33
C ALA A 553 6.08 11.76 13.61
N TYR A 554 6.57 12.45 12.57
CA TYR A 554 5.80 13.44 11.83
C TYR A 554 4.51 12.82 11.26
N ILE A 555 4.63 11.69 10.56
CA ILE A 555 3.46 11.03 9.96
C ILE A 555 2.54 10.45 11.03
N SER A 556 3.10 9.84 12.09
CA SER A 556 2.31 9.31 13.21
C SER A 556 1.49 10.43 13.87
N ASN A 557 2.11 11.55 14.20
CA ASN A 557 1.44 12.67 14.88
C ASN A 557 0.31 13.27 14.03
N THR A 558 0.56 13.42 12.74
CA THR A 558 -0.34 14.13 11.84
C THR A 558 -1.46 13.25 11.30
N CYS A 559 -1.24 11.92 11.23
CA CYS A 559 -2.11 10.98 10.54
C CYS A 559 -2.51 9.73 11.33
N CYS A 560 -2.18 9.58 12.62
CA CYS A 560 -2.46 8.35 13.41
C CYS A 560 -3.89 7.82 13.22
N HIS A 561 -4.92 8.67 13.40
CA HIS A 561 -6.32 8.24 13.24
C HIS A 561 -6.64 7.77 11.82
N ILE A 562 -6.06 8.43 10.81
CA ILE A 562 -6.26 8.08 9.39
C ILE A 562 -5.55 6.76 9.06
N LEU A 563 -4.36 6.52 9.62
CA LEU A 563 -3.64 5.25 9.49
C LEU A 563 -4.47 4.09 10.09
N GLU A 564 -5.10 4.30 11.24
CA GLU A 564 -6.01 3.31 11.82
C GLU A 564 -7.27 3.10 10.94
N GLU A 565 -7.81 4.14 10.29
CA GLU A 565 -8.92 3.98 9.32
C GLU A 565 -8.50 3.21 8.06
N ILE A 566 -7.29 3.44 7.55
CA ILE A 566 -6.71 2.68 6.42
C ILE A 566 -6.51 1.22 6.83
N LYS A 567 -5.96 0.98 8.03
CA LYS A 567 -5.83 -0.37 8.60
C LYS A 567 -7.19 -1.06 8.74
N ARG A 568 -8.23 -0.37 9.20
CA ARG A 568 -9.60 -0.92 9.20
C ARG A 568 -10.10 -1.28 7.80
N GLN A 569 -9.76 -0.49 6.78
CA GLN A 569 -10.11 -0.79 5.40
C GLN A 569 -9.41 -2.07 4.91
N HIS A 570 -8.12 -2.23 5.20
CA HIS A 570 -7.38 -3.48 4.94
C HIS A 570 -8.09 -4.69 5.56
N PHE A 571 -8.49 -4.59 6.85
CA PHE A 571 -9.20 -5.66 7.56
C PHE A 571 -10.54 -6.00 6.92
N ALA A 572 -11.34 -4.99 6.59
CA ALA A 572 -12.63 -5.17 5.95
C ALA A 572 -12.51 -5.81 4.56
N ASN A 573 -11.54 -5.38 3.75
CA ASN A 573 -11.28 -5.96 2.44
C ASN A 573 -10.74 -7.39 2.53
N GLY A 574 -9.88 -7.67 3.51
CA GLY A 574 -9.42 -9.01 3.85
C GLY A 574 -10.54 -9.96 4.18
N ALA A 575 -11.43 -9.56 5.09
CA ALA A 575 -12.62 -10.33 5.44
C ALA A 575 -13.56 -10.52 4.24
N LEU A 576 -13.73 -9.49 3.41
CA LEU A 576 -14.56 -9.54 2.22
C LEU A 576 -14.09 -10.63 1.24
N LEU A 577 -12.78 -10.65 0.94
CA LEU A 577 -12.16 -11.64 0.07
C LEU A 577 -12.15 -13.03 0.71
N ARG A 578 -11.86 -13.15 2.01
CA ARG A 578 -11.89 -14.44 2.70
C ARG A 578 -13.28 -15.09 2.63
N ASN A 579 -14.30 -14.33 2.98
CA ASN A 579 -15.66 -14.85 3.13
C ASN A 579 -16.24 -15.36 1.79
N ILE A 580 -15.95 -14.69 0.68
CA ILE A 580 -16.42 -15.15 -0.63
C ILE A 580 -15.68 -16.40 -1.11
N LEU A 581 -14.37 -16.52 -0.85
CA LEU A 581 -13.59 -17.70 -1.21
C LEU A 581 -14.04 -18.92 -0.40
N ILE A 582 -14.41 -18.73 0.87
CA ILE A 582 -15.04 -19.76 1.71
C ILE A 582 -16.41 -20.15 1.15
N GLN A 583 -17.28 -19.18 0.85
CA GLN A 583 -18.62 -19.44 0.31
C GLN A 583 -18.54 -20.18 -1.03
N ALA A 584 -17.52 -19.86 -1.84
CA ALA A 584 -17.19 -20.52 -3.10
C ALA A 584 -16.56 -21.92 -2.93
N LYS A 585 -16.20 -22.32 -1.69
CA LYS A 585 -15.43 -23.52 -1.38
C LYS A 585 -14.07 -23.58 -2.09
N LEU A 586 -13.46 -22.42 -2.34
CA LEU A 586 -12.10 -22.29 -2.88
C LEU A 586 -11.03 -22.37 -1.79
N ILE A 587 -11.40 -22.05 -0.54
CA ILE A 587 -10.55 -22.21 0.65
C ILE A 587 -11.36 -22.76 1.83
N GLU A 588 -10.68 -23.32 2.82
CA GLU A 588 -11.29 -23.74 4.07
C GLU A 588 -11.58 -22.54 5.00
N ALA A 589 -12.62 -22.65 5.83
CA ALA A 589 -12.98 -21.59 6.77
C ALA A 589 -12.15 -21.58 8.06
N GLY A 590 -11.35 -22.62 8.29
CA GLY A 590 -10.65 -22.87 9.54
C GLY A 590 -9.67 -21.76 9.91
N VAL A 591 -9.54 -21.54 11.21
CA VAL A 591 -8.47 -20.75 11.83
C VAL A 591 -7.88 -21.56 12.97
N ILE A 592 -6.62 -21.29 13.31
CA ILE A 592 -5.97 -21.93 14.45
C ILE A 592 -6.65 -21.42 15.73
N SER A 593 -7.35 -22.32 16.42
CA SER A 593 -8.11 -21.99 17.63
C SER A 593 -7.22 -22.01 18.87
N HIS A 594 -7.40 -21.04 19.76
CA HIS A 594 -6.75 -21.03 21.08
C HIS A 594 -7.65 -20.39 22.15
N PRO A 595 -7.42 -20.65 23.46
CA PRO A 595 -8.35 -20.28 24.53
C PRO A 595 -8.66 -18.79 24.65
N TYR A 596 -7.72 -17.96 24.19
CA TYR A 596 -7.77 -16.51 24.29
C TYR A 596 -8.03 -15.84 22.94
N MET A 597 -8.51 -16.56 21.91
CA MET A 597 -8.61 -15.99 20.57
C MET A 597 -9.65 -14.86 20.46
N LEU A 598 -9.35 -13.86 19.63
CA LEU A 598 -10.33 -12.93 19.12
C LEU A 598 -11.41 -13.70 18.36
N SER A 599 -12.68 -13.42 18.69
CA SER A 599 -13.79 -14.22 18.19
C SER A 599 -14.42 -13.70 16.90
N ASN A 600 -14.00 -12.55 16.38
CA ASN A 600 -14.61 -11.96 15.19
C ASN A 600 -13.88 -12.39 13.90
N PRO A 601 -14.46 -13.31 13.10
CA PRO A 601 -13.84 -13.73 11.83
C PRO A 601 -13.83 -12.63 10.75
N ASP A 602 -14.64 -11.57 10.90
CA ASP A 602 -14.67 -10.44 9.97
C ASP A 602 -13.52 -9.43 10.21
N GLU A 603 -12.56 -9.79 11.08
CA GLU A 603 -11.41 -8.96 11.42
C GLU A 603 -10.07 -9.67 11.18
N LEU A 604 -10.08 -10.68 10.31
CA LEU A 604 -8.92 -11.55 10.13
C LEU A 604 -7.82 -11.00 9.23
N TYR A 605 -8.05 -9.86 8.54
CA TYR A 605 -7.19 -9.17 7.57
C TYR A 605 -6.56 -10.04 6.46
N PHE A 606 -5.77 -11.02 6.83
CA PHE A 606 -5.16 -11.98 5.94
C PHE A 606 -6.17 -13.00 5.44
N VAL A 607 -6.01 -13.37 4.18
CA VAL A 607 -6.54 -14.61 3.64
C VAL A 607 -5.38 -15.58 3.58
N SER A 608 -5.52 -16.76 4.17
CA SER A 608 -4.52 -17.83 4.04
C SER A 608 -5.17 -19.09 3.50
N PHE A 609 -4.40 -19.87 2.76
CA PHE A 609 -4.82 -21.20 2.32
C PHE A 609 -3.62 -22.09 2.06
N ASP A 610 -3.88 -23.39 2.16
CA ASP A 610 -2.98 -24.44 1.74
C ASP A 610 -2.96 -24.51 0.20
N PRO A 611 -1.81 -24.25 -0.45
CA PRO A 611 -1.69 -24.25 -1.91
C PRO A 611 -1.94 -25.63 -2.53
N GLU A 612 -1.69 -26.73 -1.81
CA GLU A 612 -1.92 -28.08 -2.31
C GLU A 612 -3.41 -28.42 -2.36
N LYS A 613 -4.17 -27.94 -1.38
CA LYS A 613 -5.64 -28.11 -1.34
C LYS A 613 -6.38 -27.14 -2.26
N SER A 614 -5.78 -25.99 -2.58
CA SER A 614 -6.43 -24.89 -3.29
C SER A 614 -5.72 -24.54 -4.60
N LYS A 615 -5.29 -25.54 -5.38
CA LYS A 615 -4.41 -25.39 -6.56
C LYS A 615 -4.90 -24.34 -7.58
N GLN A 616 -6.18 -24.34 -7.93
CA GLN A 616 -6.75 -23.37 -8.89
C GLN A 616 -6.66 -21.93 -8.38
N LEU A 617 -6.86 -21.73 -7.08
CA LEU A 617 -6.70 -20.43 -6.46
C LEU A 617 -5.22 -20.04 -6.39
N GLU A 618 -4.33 -20.97 -6.05
CA GLU A 618 -2.88 -20.72 -6.06
C GLU A 618 -2.41 -20.23 -7.44
N GLU A 619 -2.75 -20.96 -8.50
CA GLU A 619 -2.46 -20.59 -9.89
C GLU A 619 -3.03 -19.20 -10.25
N SER A 620 -4.26 -18.91 -9.82
CA SER A 620 -4.88 -17.61 -10.03
C SER A 620 -4.14 -16.48 -9.30
N THR A 621 -3.77 -16.69 -8.04
CA THR A 621 -3.09 -15.67 -7.24
C THR A 621 -1.67 -15.41 -7.74
N LEU A 622 -0.93 -16.44 -8.13
CA LEU A 622 0.40 -16.34 -8.76
C LEU A 622 0.40 -15.42 -9.98
N LYS A 623 -0.72 -15.43 -10.71
CA LYS A 623 -0.89 -14.75 -11.97
C LYS A 623 -1.38 -13.31 -11.85
N PHE A 624 -2.29 -13.05 -10.91
CA PHE A 624 -2.98 -11.76 -10.80
C PHE A 624 -2.59 -10.93 -9.58
N ILE A 625 -1.89 -11.51 -8.61
CA ILE A 625 -1.47 -10.84 -7.38
C ILE A 625 0.05 -10.75 -7.33
N GLU A 626 0.57 -9.55 -7.04
CA GLU A 626 1.99 -9.31 -6.89
C GLU A 626 2.56 -10.10 -5.71
N GLN A 627 3.64 -10.86 -5.95
CA GLN A 627 4.36 -11.52 -4.86
C GLN A 627 5.23 -10.51 -4.12
N ARG A 628 4.96 -10.30 -2.84
CA ARG A 628 5.67 -9.34 -2.00
C ARG A 628 5.51 -9.68 -0.52
N ASP A 629 6.60 -9.56 0.23
CA ASP A 629 6.64 -9.96 1.64
C ASP A 629 6.09 -8.89 2.62
N SER A 630 5.64 -7.72 2.12
CA SER A 630 4.86 -6.75 2.89
C SER A 630 3.36 -6.95 2.78
N PHE A 631 2.65 -6.26 3.67
CA PHE A 631 1.21 -6.10 3.62
C PHE A 631 0.78 -5.29 2.37
N GLY A 632 -0.53 -5.27 2.12
CA GLY A 632 -1.12 -4.82 0.86
C GLY A 632 -1.09 -3.30 0.61
N HIS A 633 -0.03 -2.57 0.94
CA HIS A 633 -0.02 -1.10 0.87
C HIS A 633 -0.42 -0.55 -0.50
N PHE A 634 0.40 -0.67 -1.53
CA PHE A 634 0.09 -0.08 -2.84
C PHE A 634 -0.98 -0.85 -3.62
N CYS A 635 -1.07 -2.14 -3.33
CA CYS A 635 -1.82 -3.14 -4.06
C CYS A 635 -1.92 -4.37 -3.16
N THR A 636 -2.91 -5.22 -3.43
CA THR A 636 -3.00 -6.55 -2.84
C THR A 636 -1.75 -7.36 -3.16
N THR A 637 -1.19 -8.02 -2.15
CA THR A 637 0.04 -8.82 -2.26
C THR A 637 -0.19 -10.27 -1.88
N ARG A 638 0.66 -11.16 -2.40
CA ARG A 638 0.78 -12.55 -1.95
C ARG A 638 2.18 -12.83 -1.42
N SER A 639 2.28 -13.70 -0.43
CA SER A 639 3.55 -14.20 0.11
C SER A 639 3.39 -15.66 0.51
N ILE A 640 4.46 -16.44 0.38
CA ILE A 640 4.51 -17.81 0.87
C ILE A 640 5.06 -17.78 2.30
N ILE A 641 4.37 -18.46 3.21
CA ILE A 641 4.78 -18.62 4.62
C ILE A 641 5.29 -20.04 4.78
N SER A 642 6.56 -20.18 5.16
CA SER A 642 7.27 -21.43 5.47
C SER A 642 8.15 -21.18 6.69
N ASP A 643 8.16 -22.13 7.62
CA ASP A 643 8.98 -22.05 8.84
C ASP A 643 10.45 -22.41 8.60
N PHE A 644 10.78 -23.00 7.44
CA PHE A 644 12.16 -23.30 7.07
C PHE A 644 12.47 -22.83 5.66
N VAL A 645 13.63 -22.21 5.52
CA VAL A 645 14.32 -22.11 4.24
C VAL A 645 14.69 -23.55 3.86
N ASP A 646 14.16 -24.03 2.74
CA ASP A 646 14.40 -25.37 2.16
C ASP A 646 13.60 -26.57 2.72
N SER A 647 12.49 -26.39 3.47
CA SER A 647 11.62 -27.55 3.80
C SER A 647 10.50 -27.76 2.79
N ASP A 648 10.35 -29.02 2.35
CA ASP A 648 9.28 -29.48 1.46
C ASP A 648 7.90 -29.63 2.14
N GLU A 649 7.76 -29.41 3.45
CA GLU A 649 6.69 -30.12 4.19
C GLU A 649 5.40 -29.35 4.48
N ILE A 650 5.34 -28.04 4.76
CA ILE A 650 4.03 -27.33 4.85
C ILE A 650 4.23 -25.84 4.51
N MET A 651 3.48 -25.33 3.52
CA MET A 651 3.46 -23.90 3.16
C MET A 651 2.04 -23.34 3.23
N GLN A 652 1.89 -22.10 3.70
CA GLN A 652 0.65 -21.35 3.54
C GLN A 652 0.86 -20.22 2.52
N THR A 653 -0.07 -20.05 1.59
CA THR A 653 -0.14 -18.82 0.80
C THR A 653 -0.94 -17.79 1.59
N ARG A 654 -0.34 -16.64 1.87
CA ARG A 654 -0.98 -15.47 2.49
C ARG A 654 -1.26 -14.41 1.44
N ILE A 655 -2.52 -13.96 1.35
CA ILE A 655 -2.91 -12.75 0.63
C ILE A 655 -3.14 -11.62 1.63
N SER A 656 -2.52 -10.47 1.38
CA SER A 656 -2.72 -9.22 2.12
C SER A 656 -3.42 -8.22 1.21
N VAL A 657 -4.71 -7.97 1.46
CA VAL A 657 -5.54 -7.13 0.59
C VAL A 657 -5.21 -5.65 0.79
N ASP A 658 -5.30 -4.84 -0.27
CA ASP A 658 -5.11 -3.40 -0.18
C ASP A 658 -6.21 -2.65 0.56
N ALA A 659 -5.98 -1.36 0.81
CA ALA A 659 -6.92 -0.46 1.48
C ALA A 659 -7.64 0.47 0.49
N SER A 660 -7.81 0.05 -0.77
CA SER A 660 -8.81 0.66 -1.64
C SER A 660 -10.23 0.41 -1.09
N ASP A 661 -11.24 0.99 -1.73
CA ASP A 661 -12.62 0.79 -1.28
C ASP A 661 -13.14 -0.62 -1.58
N THR A 662 -14.31 -0.93 -1.00
CA THR A 662 -15.00 -2.21 -1.17
C THR A 662 -15.26 -2.56 -2.63
N ILE A 663 -15.47 -1.57 -3.50
CA ILE A 663 -15.81 -1.81 -4.91
C ILE A 663 -14.59 -2.34 -5.66
N ASP A 664 -13.42 -1.73 -5.45
CA ASP A 664 -12.17 -2.22 -6.01
C ASP A 664 -11.84 -3.64 -5.50
N CYS A 665 -12.05 -3.89 -4.20
CA CYS A 665 -11.89 -5.22 -3.62
C CYS A 665 -12.83 -6.27 -4.26
N LEU A 666 -14.10 -5.92 -4.53
CA LEU A 666 -15.05 -6.81 -5.20
C LEU A 666 -14.68 -7.09 -6.66
N ILE A 667 -14.07 -6.13 -7.37
CA ILE A 667 -13.58 -6.34 -8.74
C ILE A 667 -12.43 -7.35 -8.73
N GLN A 668 -11.44 -7.18 -7.84
CA GLN A 668 -10.33 -8.14 -7.70
C GLN A 668 -10.81 -9.52 -7.24
N THR A 669 -11.75 -9.54 -6.31
CA THR A 669 -12.40 -10.76 -5.86
C THR A 669 -13.06 -11.49 -7.03
N SER A 670 -13.81 -10.77 -7.87
CA SER A 670 -14.45 -11.33 -9.07
C SER A 670 -13.41 -11.88 -10.04
N GLN A 671 -12.29 -11.17 -10.23
CA GLN A 671 -11.17 -11.61 -11.06
C GLN A 671 -10.59 -12.94 -10.57
N LEU A 672 -10.27 -13.06 -9.28
CA LEU A 672 -9.68 -14.28 -8.70
C LEU A 672 -10.67 -15.46 -8.74
N PHE A 673 -11.93 -15.21 -8.39
CA PHE A 673 -12.99 -16.22 -8.42
C PHE A 673 -13.17 -16.77 -9.85
N LEU A 674 -13.33 -15.89 -10.83
CA LEU A 674 -13.54 -16.29 -12.23
C LEU A 674 -12.33 -17.04 -12.79
N ALA A 675 -11.12 -16.59 -12.49
CA ALA A 675 -9.90 -17.27 -12.91
C ALA A 675 -9.71 -18.64 -12.25
N SER A 676 -10.24 -18.84 -11.05
CA SER A 676 -10.23 -20.16 -10.39
C SER A 676 -11.25 -21.11 -11.01
N CYS A 677 -12.33 -20.58 -11.61
CA CYS A 677 -13.41 -21.39 -12.18
C CYS A 677 -13.22 -21.72 -13.67
N TYR A 678 -12.46 -20.91 -14.41
CA TYR A 678 -12.36 -20.98 -15.87
C TYR A 678 -10.93 -20.73 -16.34
N LYS A 679 -10.53 -21.39 -17.43
CA LYS A 679 -9.28 -21.10 -18.13
C LYS A 679 -9.37 -19.79 -18.91
N THR A 680 -8.23 -19.19 -19.22
CA THR A 680 -8.20 -17.91 -19.95
C THR A 680 -8.83 -18.03 -21.35
N GLU A 681 -8.63 -19.14 -22.04
CA GLU A 681 -9.26 -19.42 -23.34
C GLU A 681 -10.78 -19.41 -23.23
N GLU A 682 -11.33 -20.11 -22.23
CA GLU A 682 -12.76 -20.18 -21.97
C GLU A 682 -13.32 -18.79 -21.63
N ILE A 683 -12.62 -18.02 -20.81
CA ILE A 683 -13.00 -16.63 -20.48
C ILE A 683 -13.01 -15.75 -21.73
N LEU A 684 -12.05 -15.91 -22.65
CA LEU A 684 -12.01 -15.15 -23.89
C LEU A 684 -13.20 -15.48 -24.79
N ASP A 685 -13.50 -16.77 -24.96
CA ASP A 685 -14.64 -17.23 -25.77
C ASP A 685 -15.97 -16.75 -25.17
N ILE A 686 -16.16 -16.93 -23.86
CA ILE A 686 -17.32 -16.42 -23.12
C ILE A 686 -17.45 -14.91 -23.33
N PHE A 687 -16.35 -14.16 -23.21
CA PHE A 687 -16.37 -12.71 -23.36
C PHE A 687 -16.82 -12.28 -24.75
N LEU A 688 -16.23 -12.86 -25.80
CA LEU A 688 -16.55 -12.51 -27.19
C LEU A 688 -18.00 -12.85 -27.54
N GLU A 689 -18.50 -14.02 -27.12
CA GLU A 689 -19.88 -14.43 -27.35
C GLU A 689 -20.88 -13.48 -26.66
N ASN A 690 -20.53 -13.00 -25.47
CA ASN A 690 -21.46 -12.27 -24.61
C ASN A 690 -21.30 -10.75 -24.68
N ALA A 691 -20.19 -10.20 -25.19
CA ALA A 691 -19.91 -8.77 -25.16
C ALA A 691 -21.02 -7.94 -25.82
N ARG A 692 -21.42 -8.27 -27.06
CA ARG A 692 -22.48 -7.55 -27.80
C ARG A 692 -23.83 -7.56 -27.09
N LYS A 693 -24.16 -8.64 -26.36
CA LYS A 693 -25.43 -8.82 -25.63
C LYS A 693 -25.55 -7.94 -24.36
N SER A 694 -24.59 -7.07 -24.09
CA SER A 694 -24.42 -6.40 -22.78
C SER A 694 -25.08 -5.03 -22.66
N VAL A 695 -26.30 -4.84 -23.16
CA VAL A 695 -26.95 -3.52 -23.07
C VAL A 695 -27.43 -3.27 -21.62
N LEU A 696 -26.98 -2.16 -21.01
CA LEU A 696 -27.39 -1.69 -19.67
C LEU A 696 -27.06 -2.66 -18.52
N LEU A 697 -25.77 -2.87 -18.27
CA LEU A 697 -25.30 -3.66 -17.11
C LEU A 697 -25.66 -2.99 -15.78
N SER A 698 -26.22 -3.75 -14.83
CA SER A 698 -26.40 -3.31 -13.45
C SER A 698 -25.05 -3.10 -12.74
N PHE A 699 -25.06 -2.48 -11.56
CA PHE A 699 -23.81 -2.15 -10.87
C PHE A 699 -22.96 -3.39 -10.52
N ASP A 700 -23.61 -4.43 -10.01
CA ASP A 700 -23.03 -5.75 -9.74
C ASP A 700 -22.51 -6.43 -11.02
N GLU A 701 -23.27 -6.35 -12.12
CA GLU A 701 -22.83 -6.88 -13.42
C GLU A 701 -21.61 -6.11 -13.97
N GLN A 702 -21.51 -4.81 -13.73
CA GLN A 702 -20.33 -4.00 -14.09
C GLN A 702 -19.09 -4.42 -13.29
N ILE A 703 -19.23 -4.71 -11.99
CA ILE A 703 -18.13 -5.20 -11.13
C ILE A 703 -17.58 -6.51 -11.68
N ILE A 704 -18.46 -7.50 -11.93
CA ILE A 704 -18.07 -8.83 -12.42
C ILE A 704 -17.48 -8.74 -13.83
N SER A 705 -18.10 -7.96 -14.73
CA SER A 705 -17.60 -7.75 -16.09
C SER A 705 -16.22 -7.11 -16.10
N LEU A 706 -15.96 -6.16 -15.21
CA LEU A 706 -14.65 -5.53 -15.09
C LEU A 706 -13.60 -6.48 -14.52
N GLY A 707 -13.98 -7.37 -13.58
CA GLY A 707 -13.12 -8.46 -13.10
C GLY A 707 -12.70 -9.39 -14.25
N LEU A 708 -13.65 -9.80 -15.09
CA LEU A 708 -13.40 -10.62 -16.27
C LEU A 708 -12.46 -9.93 -17.27
N ILE A 709 -12.72 -8.67 -17.61
CA ILE A 709 -11.82 -7.89 -18.47
C ILE A 709 -10.40 -7.84 -17.89
N ASN A 710 -10.25 -7.71 -16.57
CA ASN A 710 -8.94 -7.66 -15.94
C ASN A 710 -8.19 -9.00 -15.93
N ILE A 711 -8.88 -10.14 -16.07
CA ILE A 711 -8.25 -11.43 -16.40
C ILE A 711 -7.63 -11.33 -17.79
N LEU A 712 -8.44 -10.95 -18.79
CA LEU A 712 -8.04 -10.92 -20.19
C LEU A 712 -6.89 -9.95 -20.45
N VAL A 713 -6.95 -8.74 -19.91
CA VAL A 713 -5.88 -7.75 -20.13
C VAL A 713 -4.59 -8.07 -19.37
N ALA A 714 -4.65 -8.91 -18.34
CA ALA A 714 -3.48 -9.34 -17.60
C ALA A 714 -2.79 -10.56 -18.25
N ASP A 715 -3.55 -11.44 -18.89
CA ASP A 715 -3.04 -12.73 -19.38
C ASP A 715 -3.03 -12.93 -20.89
N VAL A 716 -3.75 -12.07 -21.64
CA VAL A 716 -3.76 -12.12 -23.10
C VAL A 716 -3.05 -10.88 -23.60
N PRO A 717 -1.72 -10.91 -23.85
CA PRO A 717 -1.02 -9.79 -24.48
C PRO A 717 -1.64 -9.41 -25.83
N CYS A 718 -1.53 -8.14 -26.24
CA CYS A 718 -2.11 -7.67 -27.51
C CYS A 718 -1.62 -8.49 -28.74
N GLY A 719 -0.36 -8.94 -28.69
CA GLY A 719 0.25 -9.78 -29.72
C GLY A 719 -0.09 -11.29 -29.64
N SER A 720 -0.88 -11.73 -28.66
CA SER A 720 -1.12 -13.16 -28.40
C SER A 720 -1.80 -13.87 -29.58
N PRO A 721 -1.35 -15.09 -29.94
CA PRO A 721 -2.01 -15.90 -30.97
C PRO A 721 -3.42 -16.38 -30.53
N MET A 722 -3.73 -16.30 -29.23
CA MET A 722 -5.07 -16.60 -28.71
C MET A 722 -6.13 -15.63 -29.28
N ILE A 723 -5.73 -14.40 -29.62
CA ILE A 723 -6.61 -13.39 -30.19
C ILE A 723 -6.77 -13.66 -31.69
N ARG A 724 -7.73 -14.50 -32.05
CA ARG A 724 -8.04 -14.83 -33.46
C ARG A 724 -8.50 -13.60 -34.25
N ASN A 725 -9.30 -12.73 -33.64
CA ASN A 725 -9.81 -11.50 -34.25
C ASN A 725 -9.55 -10.28 -33.35
N ARG A 726 -8.42 -9.60 -33.58
CA ARG A 726 -8.00 -8.42 -32.79
C ARG A 726 -8.98 -7.27 -32.84
N VAL A 727 -9.62 -7.04 -33.99
CA VAL A 727 -10.56 -5.92 -34.17
C VAL A 727 -11.85 -6.18 -33.40
N GLU A 728 -12.37 -7.41 -33.47
CA GLU A 728 -13.53 -7.82 -32.69
C GLU A 728 -13.24 -7.80 -31.19
N PHE A 729 -12.06 -8.25 -30.77
CA PHE A 729 -11.65 -8.20 -29.38
C PHE A 729 -11.55 -6.76 -28.85
N PHE A 730 -10.91 -5.85 -29.60
CA PHE A 730 -10.86 -4.42 -29.31
C PHE A 730 -12.27 -3.83 -29.15
N ALA A 731 -13.14 -4.09 -30.12
CA ALA A 731 -14.50 -3.56 -30.11
C ALA A 731 -15.34 -4.14 -28.96
N SER A 732 -15.12 -5.40 -28.60
CA SER A 732 -15.77 -6.08 -27.47
C SER A 732 -15.39 -5.45 -26.12
N ILE A 733 -14.09 -5.27 -25.85
CA ILE A 733 -13.62 -4.61 -24.63
C ILE A 733 -14.13 -3.16 -24.59
N SER A 734 -14.00 -2.41 -25.69
CA SER A 734 -14.49 -1.03 -25.78
C SER A 734 -15.99 -0.94 -25.45
N TRP A 735 -16.80 -1.82 -26.04
CA TRP A 735 -18.24 -1.86 -25.82
C TRP A 735 -18.61 -2.16 -24.36
N VAL A 736 -18.03 -3.20 -23.75
CA VAL A 736 -18.34 -3.57 -22.37
C VAL A 736 -17.87 -2.47 -21.39
N LEU A 737 -16.70 -1.85 -21.62
CA LEU A 737 -16.24 -0.75 -20.78
C LEU A 737 -17.16 0.48 -20.84
N GLU A 738 -17.80 0.77 -21.97
CA GLU A 738 -18.82 1.83 -22.04
C GLU A 738 -20.03 1.55 -21.15
N GLN A 739 -20.35 0.28 -20.92
CA GLN A 739 -21.42 -0.14 -20.02
C GLN A 739 -20.99 -0.07 -18.55
N CYS A 740 -19.68 -0.12 -18.26
CA CYS A 740 -19.11 0.02 -16.92
C CYS A 740 -18.94 1.49 -16.46
N PHE A 741 -19.86 2.38 -16.85
CA PHE A 741 -19.72 3.83 -16.65
C PHE A 741 -19.73 4.26 -15.16
N LEU A 742 -20.31 3.47 -14.26
CA LEU A 742 -20.32 3.75 -12.81
C LEU A 742 -18.94 3.50 -12.18
N LEU A 743 -18.07 2.74 -12.85
CA LEU A 743 -16.73 2.36 -12.40
C LEU A 743 -15.63 3.19 -13.09
N LYS A 744 -16.00 4.26 -13.79
CA LYS A 744 -15.05 5.13 -14.51
C LYS A 744 -14.02 5.74 -13.55
N GLY A 745 -12.76 5.78 -13.99
CA GLY A 745 -11.65 6.38 -13.25
C GLY A 745 -10.98 5.46 -12.23
N ARG A 746 -11.58 4.30 -11.93
CA ARG A 746 -10.98 3.26 -11.06
C ARG A 746 -9.77 2.60 -11.70
N GLN A 747 -8.91 2.01 -10.88
CA GLN A 747 -7.67 1.35 -11.33
C GLN A 747 -7.93 0.27 -12.40
N TYR A 748 -8.92 -0.59 -12.19
CA TYR A 748 -9.28 -1.68 -13.10
C TYR A 748 -9.79 -1.18 -14.46
N THR A 749 -10.50 -0.04 -14.46
CA THR A 749 -10.91 0.63 -15.70
C THR A 749 -9.71 1.26 -16.41
N ALA A 750 -8.79 1.87 -15.67
CA ALA A 750 -7.58 2.47 -16.22
C ALA A 750 -6.62 1.43 -16.83
N ASN A 751 -6.53 0.23 -16.23
CA ASN A 751 -5.79 -0.91 -16.76
C ASN A 751 -6.36 -1.34 -18.11
N ALA A 752 -7.67 -1.59 -18.17
CA ALA A 752 -8.36 -1.98 -19.40
C ALA A 752 -8.25 -0.90 -20.49
N GLN A 753 -8.33 0.38 -20.13
CA GLN A 753 -8.13 1.49 -21.07
C GLN A 753 -6.70 1.60 -21.60
N SER A 754 -5.69 1.32 -20.76
CA SER A 754 -4.29 1.30 -21.21
C SER A 754 -4.06 0.17 -22.21
N TYR A 755 -4.56 -1.03 -21.89
CA TYR A 755 -4.53 -2.18 -22.80
C TYR A 755 -5.23 -1.89 -24.13
N LEU A 756 -6.42 -1.28 -24.09
CA LEU A 756 -7.14 -0.87 -25.32
C LEU A 756 -6.34 0.11 -26.19
N GLN A 757 -5.59 1.03 -25.58
CA GLN A 757 -4.75 1.98 -26.32
C GLN A 757 -3.58 1.27 -27.01
N GLU A 758 -3.01 0.24 -26.40
CA GLU A 758 -1.97 -0.60 -27.00
C GLU A 758 -2.53 -1.44 -28.14
N LEU A 759 -3.65 -2.13 -27.92
CA LEU A 759 -4.33 -2.91 -28.95
C LEU A 759 -4.78 -2.04 -30.13
N GLN A 760 -5.24 -0.81 -29.86
CA GLN A 760 -5.55 0.17 -30.90
C GLN A 760 -4.33 0.51 -31.76
N LYS A 761 -3.14 0.70 -31.15
CA LYS A 761 -1.91 0.96 -31.91
C LYS A 761 -1.57 -0.22 -32.80
N GLU A 762 -1.61 -1.44 -32.25
CA GLU A 762 -1.33 -2.66 -33.00
C GLU A 762 -2.28 -2.84 -34.20
N ILE A 763 -3.58 -2.61 -34.00
CA ILE A 763 -4.57 -2.62 -35.09
C ILE A 763 -4.23 -1.55 -36.14
N ILE A 764 -3.91 -0.33 -35.72
CA ILE A 764 -3.53 0.74 -36.66
C ILE A 764 -2.26 0.36 -37.44
N ASP A 765 -1.29 -0.28 -36.81
CA ASP A 765 -0.03 -0.68 -37.42
C ASP A 765 -0.23 -1.83 -38.42
N ILE A 766 -1.13 -2.78 -38.13
CA ILE A 766 -1.51 -3.88 -39.03
C ILE A 766 -2.25 -3.36 -40.27
N TYR A 767 -3.29 -2.55 -40.08
CA TYR A 767 -4.18 -2.15 -41.18
C TYR A 767 -3.69 -0.89 -41.92
N GLN A 768 -2.82 -0.08 -41.30
CA GLN A 768 -2.29 1.18 -41.84
C GLN A 768 -3.37 2.09 -42.46
N PRO A 769 -4.43 2.47 -41.71
CA PRO A 769 -5.52 3.28 -42.24
C PRO A 769 -5.07 4.71 -42.54
N GLN A 770 -5.59 5.27 -43.64
CA GLN A 770 -5.31 6.65 -44.02
C GLN A 770 -5.80 7.65 -42.95
N TYR A 771 -6.93 7.35 -42.29
CA TYR A 771 -7.55 8.19 -41.26
C TYR A 771 -7.77 7.43 -39.94
N ARG A 772 -6.71 7.31 -39.14
CA ARG A 772 -6.66 6.54 -37.87
C ARG A 772 -7.88 6.76 -36.95
N TYR A 773 -8.25 8.00 -36.68
CA TYR A 773 -9.37 8.31 -35.77
C TYR A 773 -10.72 7.83 -36.33
N ASN A 774 -10.99 8.08 -37.61
CA ASN A 774 -12.24 7.69 -38.25
C ASN A 774 -12.35 6.17 -38.40
N PHE A 775 -11.24 5.49 -38.70
CA PHE A 775 -11.16 4.05 -38.77
C PHE A 775 -11.60 3.40 -37.45
N MET A 776 -10.98 3.80 -36.32
CA MET A 776 -11.33 3.26 -35.00
C MET A 776 -12.76 3.61 -34.58
N LYS A 777 -13.23 4.83 -34.85
CA LYS A 777 -14.60 5.25 -34.56
C LYS A 777 -15.63 4.44 -35.35
N SER A 778 -15.31 4.10 -36.60
CA SER A 778 -16.18 3.30 -37.48
C SER A 778 -16.25 1.85 -37.02
N ILE A 779 -15.13 1.23 -36.64
CA ILE A 779 -15.10 -0.10 -36.02
C ILE A 779 -16.06 -0.15 -34.81
N HIS A 780 -15.95 0.83 -33.91
CA HIS A 780 -16.80 0.89 -32.72
C HIS A 780 -18.29 1.05 -33.06
N ARG A 781 -18.61 1.93 -34.03
CA ARG A 781 -19.98 2.13 -34.51
C ARG A 781 -20.56 0.86 -35.13
N LEU A 782 -19.83 0.22 -36.03
CA LEU A 782 -20.28 -0.98 -36.75
C LEU A 782 -20.48 -2.17 -35.81
N TYR A 783 -19.56 -2.35 -34.86
CA TYR A 783 -19.72 -3.39 -33.83
C TYR A 783 -21.00 -3.19 -33.03
N ARG A 784 -21.31 -1.96 -32.63
CA ARG A 784 -22.55 -1.61 -31.92
C ARG A 784 -23.81 -1.86 -32.75
N GLN A 785 -23.72 -1.71 -34.06
CA GLN A 785 -24.83 -1.98 -34.99
C GLN A 785 -25.01 -3.49 -35.28
N GLY A 786 -24.15 -4.35 -34.72
CA GLY A 786 -24.18 -5.79 -34.97
C GLY A 786 -23.51 -6.21 -36.27
N THR A 787 -22.90 -5.26 -37.00
CA THR A 787 -22.24 -5.54 -38.28
C THR A 787 -21.01 -6.45 -38.07
N PRO A 788 -20.87 -7.54 -38.83
CA PRO A 788 -19.67 -8.37 -38.81
C PRO A 788 -18.44 -7.58 -39.29
N LEU A 789 -17.36 -7.59 -38.50
CA LEU A 789 -16.11 -6.90 -38.82
C LEU A 789 -15.17 -7.81 -39.61
N ASN A 790 -15.58 -8.22 -40.81
CA ASN A 790 -14.80 -9.10 -41.68
C ASN A 790 -13.71 -8.33 -42.46
N PRO A 791 -12.71 -9.02 -43.06
CA PRO A 791 -11.61 -8.36 -43.76
C PRO A 791 -12.04 -7.35 -44.84
N ASN A 792 -13.10 -7.64 -45.59
CA ASN A 792 -13.62 -6.76 -46.65
C ASN A 792 -14.13 -5.43 -46.08
N VAL A 793 -14.87 -5.47 -44.97
CA VAL A 793 -15.35 -4.26 -44.28
C VAL A 793 -14.16 -3.43 -43.79
N LEU A 794 -13.14 -4.07 -43.24
CA LEU A 794 -11.95 -3.38 -42.70
C LEU A 794 -11.13 -2.71 -43.80
N GLU A 795 -10.96 -3.35 -44.96
CA GLU A 795 -10.31 -2.73 -46.13
C GLU A 795 -11.10 -1.51 -46.66
N GLN A 796 -12.43 -1.56 -46.65
CA GLN A 796 -13.25 -0.39 -47.01
C GLN A 796 -13.08 0.76 -46.01
N LEU A 797 -13.05 0.45 -44.70
CA LEU A 797 -12.83 1.46 -43.66
C LEU A 797 -11.45 2.12 -43.79
N LYS A 798 -10.42 1.37 -44.19
CA LYS A 798 -9.03 1.84 -44.35
C LYS A 798 -8.92 3.04 -45.30
N LEU A 799 -9.72 3.05 -46.36
CA LEU A 799 -9.68 4.00 -47.49
C LEU A 799 -10.71 5.14 -47.38
N SER A 800 -11.64 5.07 -46.41
CA SER A 800 -12.77 5.99 -46.30
C SER A 800 -12.39 7.39 -45.76
N ASN A 801 -12.90 8.45 -46.40
CA ASN A 801 -12.58 9.84 -46.09
C ASN A 801 -13.78 10.63 -45.53
N LYS A 802 -13.51 11.52 -44.56
CA LYS A 802 -14.31 12.61 -43.93
C LYS A 802 -15.79 12.44 -43.55
N GLN A 803 -16.57 11.51 -44.09
CA GLN A 803 -17.95 11.25 -43.66
C GLN A 803 -18.00 9.95 -42.85
N LEU A 804 -18.61 10.01 -41.65
CA LEU A 804 -19.02 8.81 -40.92
C LEU A 804 -19.82 7.94 -41.90
N ILE A 805 -19.30 6.77 -42.25
CA ILE A 805 -19.99 5.91 -43.22
C ILE A 805 -21.37 5.57 -42.66
N ASP A 806 -22.41 6.15 -43.24
CA ASP A 806 -23.72 5.53 -43.29
C ASP A 806 -23.56 4.43 -44.32
N LEU A 807 -23.31 3.20 -43.85
CA LEU A 807 -23.38 2.05 -44.75
C LEU A 807 -24.82 2.01 -45.24
N PRO A 808 -25.10 2.21 -46.53
CA PRO A 808 -26.43 2.00 -47.04
C PRO A 808 -26.78 0.54 -46.79
N THR A 809 -28.04 0.29 -46.46
CA THR A 809 -28.68 -1.02 -46.27
C THR A 809 -28.52 -1.99 -47.45
N ASN A 810 -27.78 -1.61 -48.49
CA ASN A 810 -27.63 -2.31 -49.77
C ASN A 810 -26.33 -3.10 -49.95
N THR A 811 -25.48 -3.27 -48.93
CA THR A 811 -24.43 -4.32 -48.93
C THR A 811 -24.93 -5.70 -48.47
N LEU A 812 -26.26 -5.88 -48.41
CA LEU A 812 -26.95 -7.15 -48.15
C LEU A 812 -27.32 -7.94 -49.42
N SER A 813 -26.62 -7.76 -50.54
CA SER A 813 -26.90 -8.50 -51.79
C SER A 813 -26.06 -9.75 -52.02
N PHE A 814 -25.29 -10.24 -51.03
CA PHE A 814 -24.51 -11.48 -51.20
C PHE A 814 -24.76 -12.60 -50.19
N PHE A 815 -25.65 -12.43 -49.21
CA PHE A 815 -26.06 -13.51 -48.31
C PHE A 815 -27.55 -13.41 -47.96
N ASN A 816 -28.39 -13.80 -48.92
CA ASN A 816 -29.78 -14.20 -48.66
C ASN A 816 -29.96 -15.65 -49.11
N SER A 817 -29.70 -16.59 -48.20
CA SER A 817 -30.46 -17.82 -48.12
C SER A 817 -30.56 -18.17 -46.64
N TYR A 818 -31.76 -18.55 -46.21
CA TYR A 818 -32.24 -18.70 -44.82
C TYR A 818 -32.80 -17.44 -44.14
N ALA A 819 -34.04 -17.12 -44.49
CA ALA A 819 -35.13 -16.98 -43.51
C ALA A 819 -36.47 -16.82 -44.26
N ALA A 820 -37.14 -17.93 -44.49
CA ALA A 820 -38.59 -17.94 -44.70
C ALA A 820 -39.29 -17.83 -43.34
N ALA A 821 -40.50 -17.26 -43.38
CA ALA A 821 -41.45 -17.07 -42.28
C ALA A 821 -41.12 -15.89 -41.33
N VAL A 822 -41.84 -14.78 -41.49
CA VAL A 822 -42.86 -14.30 -40.53
C VAL A 822 -43.73 -13.25 -41.25
N GLU A 823 -45.02 -13.32 -40.96
CA GLU A 823 -46.17 -12.68 -41.61
C GLU A 823 -46.18 -11.14 -41.57
N LYS A 824 -46.81 -10.55 -42.60
CA LYS A 824 -47.11 -9.12 -42.74
C LYS A 824 -48.14 -8.65 -41.68
N PRO A 825 -47.98 -7.47 -41.07
CA PRO A 825 -49.11 -6.75 -40.49
C PRO A 825 -49.80 -5.86 -41.53
N ALA A 826 -51.13 -5.90 -41.50
CA ALA A 826 -52.04 -5.07 -42.29
C ALA A 826 -52.04 -3.60 -41.80
N LEU A 827 -52.19 -2.70 -42.77
CA LEU A 827 -52.50 -1.27 -42.57
C LEU A 827 -53.89 -1.10 -41.93
N PRO A 828 -54.10 -0.09 -41.07
CA PRO A 828 -55.43 0.44 -40.81
C PRO A 828 -55.63 1.77 -41.55
N HIS A 829 -56.73 1.80 -42.31
CA HIS A 829 -57.40 3.00 -42.76
C HIS A 829 -58.24 3.61 -41.62
N GLU A 830 -58.44 4.92 -41.76
CA GLU A 830 -59.58 5.72 -41.28
C GLU A 830 -59.64 6.25 -39.84
N LYS A 831 -59.83 7.59 -39.81
CA LYS A 831 -60.19 8.45 -38.68
C LYS A 831 -61.57 8.05 -38.10
N PRO A 832 -61.86 8.46 -36.87
CA PRO A 832 -62.87 9.52 -36.74
C PRO A 832 -62.57 10.58 -35.67
N GLN A 833 -63.41 11.59 -35.72
CA GLN A 833 -63.46 12.87 -35.01
C GLN A 833 -63.62 12.77 -33.48
N ILE A 834 -62.97 13.73 -32.80
CA ILE A 834 -63.49 14.66 -31.77
C ILE A 834 -64.72 14.21 -30.97
N CYS A 835 -64.58 14.12 -29.64
CA CYS A 835 -65.41 14.82 -28.64
C CYS A 835 -64.82 14.70 -27.22
N ASP A 836 -65.01 15.77 -26.44
CA ASP A 836 -64.48 16.07 -25.11
C ASP A 836 -64.92 15.11 -23.98
N PHE A 837 -64.00 14.81 -23.05
CA PHE A 837 -64.04 15.15 -21.62
C PHE A 837 -62.72 14.80 -20.93
#